data_AF-A0ABD4RUU9-F1
#
_entry.id   AF-A0ABD4RUU9-F1
#
_cell.length_a   1.000
_cell.length_b   1.000
_cell.length_c   1.000
_cell.angle_alpha   90.00
_cell.angle_beta   90.00
_cell.angle_gamma   90.00
#
_symmetry.space_group_name_H-M   'P 1'
#
loop_
_entity.id
_entity.type
_entity.pdbx_description
1 polymer ?
#
loop_
_entity_poly.entity_id
_entity_poly.type
_entity_poly.pdbx_seq_one_letter_code
_entity_poly.pdbx_strand_id
1 'polypeptide(L)'
;MSIKRLIFIVFLINCMIFMCFPIQSLAKTEKRVIKVGFFDFEGYHDYDKNGNRNGYGYEYLHEIAKYTGWTYEYVSGTWEECQTMLENGQIDLLTSAQYTKERAEKFDFSEVPMGSSYARLTVKSGNSKYTPNDYKNFNGIKVGLLYGNSRNEHLKKFANEKGFNYTFKYFKNQEELENELKNGKVDAILTSSLRKVKNESVIAQFAPSPFYCIVKKGNTELLQDVNEALEDIEMDNPAYKFNLYSKYYQSSNKDTFILSREESNYLKRNNHIRVVSMPNSYPLSYLDTGRLKGIVPDIFDLIVKELGLSIDYVKANSYKESIDMVKEGKADVICFFNSDYGWSEQNGIKITSPYMTLNYSIITKNYKNTKIDNIAVAESDTFNDEYIKEHYKGSNIQRYKSEEKAINAVKSGDADAAFVNTYSAEDYIQKDYNNLKAILVNDYKTNISLGVGKNINPTLYSILDKRINALNKDEYSEIIAKHTIFQDYKISLSQYIHQHPVQTVLISFCFFLVIIAVLSYVIAINKRHSNHIFDLAFKDVENGVWNYNGFEDQAPRILEKHREKFYTVIAFDISKFAIINENYGRDSGDMIIKEVASVLNRVIGDRALIAHVKADHFLLLLPYDLKEDLELTLIDISKSISYFEVKGIGIKVKANFGVYIIKEQDIVITKAIDYAEIARRKAKISNSSIIYFDESLRESLNKEKEIVDRIDYALEHNEFQIYYQPKFDMRTNNIIGAEALVRWNHKELGFMNPGEFIPILEKSGGIIDVDFFVLEEVCKLTRFWISSGVKPISISVNQSRVHFQKKDYINRLQSLLTKYDIPKSIIELEITESLFENDSISNDMINEIKELGFLISVDDFGSGYSSLHLLNQVSVDILKIDKSLLDNSEGKGKVGKIISKVVEMANDLGLEVICEGVERIEQAEFLMSIDCYYAQGYLYAKPMPKDTFLKEVDKFKGM
;
A
#
# COMPACT_ATOMS: atom_id res chain seq x y z
N MET A 1 10.76 -19.11 31.60
CA MET A 1 10.79 -17.71 32.11
C MET A 1 9.85 -16.89 31.23
N SER A 2 8.82 -16.24 31.77
CA SER A 2 7.78 -15.60 30.93
C SER A 2 8.35 -14.39 30.16
N ILE A 3 7.86 -14.18 28.93
CA ILE A 3 8.22 -13.02 28.08
C ILE A 3 8.05 -11.68 28.83
N LYS A 4 7.07 -11.61 29.75
CA LYS A 4 6.88 -10.44 30.63
C LYS A 4 8.06 -10.19 31.57
N ARG A 5 8.70 -11.24 32.12
CA ARG A 5 9.90 -11.10 32.96
C ARG A 5 11.12 -10.69 32.13
N LEU A 6 11.25 -11.16 30.89
CA LEU A 6 12.36 -10.75 30.03
C LEU A 6 12.21 -9.29 29.58
N ILE A 7 11.00 -8.85 29.21
CA ILE A 7 10.72 -7.44 28.88
C ILE A 7 10.94 -6.54 30.10
N PHE A 8 10.54 -6.98 31.31
CA PHE A 8 10.76 -6.22 32.53
C PHE A 8 12.25 -6.10 32.90
N ILE A 9 13.03 -7.17 32.69
CA ILE A 9 14.48 -7.15 32.92
C ILE A 9 15.20 -6.29 31.85
N VAL A 10 14.80 -6.37 30.58
CA VAL A 10 15.34 -5.52 29.52
C VAL A 10 14.95 -4.05 29.71
N PHE A 11 13.75 -3.78 30.24
CA PHE A 11 13.32 -2.44 30.63
C PHE A 11 14.14 -1.92 31.82
N LEU A 12 14.36 -2.73 32.85
CA LEU A 12 15.22 -2.38 33.99
C LEU A 12 16.68 -2.13 33.60
N ILE A 13 17.23 -2.95 32.70
CA ILE A 13 18.61 -2.78 32.20
C ILE A 13 18.70 -1.51 31.35
N ASN A 14 17.71 -1.20 30.50
CA ASN A 14 17.67 0.07 29.77
C ASN A 14 17.50 1.27 30.71
N CYS A 15 16.68 1.17 31.75
CA CYS A 15 16.54 2.22 32.76
C CYS A 15 17.84 2.44 33.56
N MET A 16 18.59 1.37 33.88
CA MET A 16 19.88 1.48 34.56
C MET A 16 20.99 2.06 33.65
N ILE A 17 20.97 1.77 32.35
CA ILE A 17 21.92 2.34 31.39
C ILE A 17 21.66 3.84 31.15
N PHE A 18 20.40 4.28 31.19
CA PHE A 18 20.06 5.72 31.11
C PHE A 18 20.33 6.51 32.41
N MET A 19 20.51 5.85 33.55
CA MET A 19 20.84 6.50 34.84
C MET A 19 22.35 6.69 35.08
N CYS A 20 23.22 6.26 34.16
CA CYS A 20 24.68 6.38 34.28
C CYS A 20 25.32 7.46 33.39
N PHE A 21 24.58 8.51 33.00
CA PHE A 21 25.21 9.74 32.50
C PHE A 21 25.51 10.68 33.68
N PRO A 22 26.73 11.24 33.79
CA PRO A 22 27.02 12.23 34.80
C PRO A 22 26.23 13.50 34.45
N ILE A 23 25.20 13.79 35.23
CA ILE A 23 24.60 15.12 35.26
C ILE A 23 25.65 16.03 35.90
N GLN A 24 26.44 16.72 35.08
CA GLN A 24 27.13 17.92 35.53
C GLN A 24 26.04 18.87 36.04
N SER A 25 26.11 19.16 37.33
CA SER A 25 25.30 20.19 37.96
C SER A 25 25.58 21.52 37.25
N LEU A 26 24.68 21.98 36.39
CA LEU A 26 24.63 23.40 36.07
C LEU A 26 24.12 24.11 37.33
N ALA A 27 25.06 24.73 38.05
CA ALA A 27 24.71 25.78 38.99
C ALA A 27 23.91 26.83 38.21
N LYS A 28 22.64 27.00 38.60
CA LYS A 28 21.74 28.01 38.06
C LYS A 28 22.18 29.35 38.66
N THR A 29 23.19 29.99 38.07
CA THR A 29 23.46 31.40 38.34
C THR A 29 22.26 32.19 37.80
N GLU A 30 21.60 32.96 38.66
CA GLU A 30 20.58 33.92 38.23
C GLU A 30 21.22 34.87 37.21
N LYS A 31 20.82 34.74 35.94
CA LYS A 31 21.35 35.62 34.88
C LYS A 31 20.72 37.00 35.04
N ARG A 32 21.56 38.03 35.26
CA ARG A 32 21.15 39.44 35.28
C ARG A 32 20.48 39.79 33.94
N VAL A 33 19.28 40.37 33.99
CA VAL A 33 18.55 40.88 32.82
C VAL A 33 18.83 42.36 32.70
N ILE A 34 19.35 42.80 31.56
CA ILE A 34 19.67 44.21 31.26
C ILE A 34 18.68 44.73 30.22
N LYS A 35 18.00 45.84 30.53
CA LYS A 35 17.09 46.52 29.61
C LYS A 35 17.88 47.42 28.67
N VAL A 36 17.81 47.17 27.37
CA VAL A 36 18.59 47.88 26.35
C VAL A 36 17.67 48.63 25.40
N GLY A 37 17.96 49.91 25.15
CA GLY A 37 17.26 50.69 24.14
C GLY A 37 17.58 50.20 22.73
N PHE A 38 16.55 49.87 21.95
CA PHE A 38 16.67 49.36 20.58
C PHE A 38 15.88 50.25 19.60
N PHE A 39 16.59 51.19 18.98
CA PHE A 39 16.03 52.16 18.05
C PHE A 39 16.32 51.79 16.60
N ASP A 40 15.48 52.21 15.66
CA ASP A 40 15.69 51.92 14.24
C ASP A 40 16.96 52.62 13.71
N PHE A 41 17.98 51.81 13.37
CA PHE A 41 19.22 52.27 12.79
C PHE A 41 19.81 51.20 11.87
N GLU A 42 19.50 51.31 10.57
CA GLU A 42 19.83 50.32 9.56
C GLU A 42 21.29 49.81 9.63
N GLY A 43 21.46 48.49 9.72
CA GLY A 43 22.75 47.82 9.86
C GLY A 43 23.39 47.89 11.25
N TYR A 44 22.87 48.70 12.18
CA TYR A 44 23.35 48.78 13.57
C TYR A 44 22.35 48.16 14.56
N HIS A 45 21.12 48.65 14.57
CA HIS A 45 19.95 48.09 15.26
C HIS A 45 18.88 47.89 14.19
N ASP A 46 18.79 46.66 13.70
CA ASP A 46 18.07 46.32 12.48
C ASP A 46 17.27 45.02 12.69
N TYR A 47 16.43 44.68 11.72
CA TYR A 47 15.74 43.40 11.67
C TYR A 47 16.11 42.68 10.38
N ASP A 48 16.38 41.37 10.48
CA ASP A 48 16.57 40.54 9.30
C ASP A 48 15.25 40.36 8.52
N LYS A 49 15.32 39.71 7.35
CA LYS A 49 14.13 39.47 6.51
C LYS A 49 13.02 38.67 7.20
N ASN A 50 13.34 37.95 8.27
CA ASN A 50 12.43 37.11 9.03
C ASN A 50 11.89 37.84 10.28
N GLY A 51 12.26 39.11 10.49
CA GLY A 51 11.86 39.90 11.64
C GLY A 51 12.69 39.63 12.90
N ASN A 52 13.82 38.93 12.82
CA ASN A 52 14.73 38.76 13.97
C ASN A 52 15.63 39.98 14.12
N ARG A 53 15.90 40.39 15.36
CA ARG A 53 16.86 41.47 15.63
C ARG A 53 18.25 41.12 15.11
N ASN A 54 18.90 42.11 14.51
CA ASN A 54 20.17 41.98 13.81
C ASN A 54 20.94 43.31 13.88
N GLY A 55 22.21 43.33 13.46
CA GLY A 55 22.98 44.57 13.35
C GLY A 55 24.23 44.61 14.23
N TYR A 56 25.12 45.55 13.91
CA TYR A 56 26.39 45.73 14.64
C TYR A 56 26.18 45.88 16.15
N GLY A 57 25.26 46.76 16.58
CA GLY A 57 24.98 46.98 18.00
C GLY A 57 24.40 45.75 18.69
N TYR A 58 23.53 45.02 18.00
CA TYR A 58 22.92 43.79 18.51
C TYR A 58 23.96 42.67 18.73
N GLU A 59 24.82 42.42 17.74
CA GLU A 59 25.87 41.39 17.87
C GLU A 59 26.95 41.78 18.88
N TYR A 60 27.29 43.07 18.97
CA TYR A 60 28.24 43.53 19.98
C TYR A 60 27.72 43.28 21.40
N LEU A 61 26.43 43.53 21.65
CA LEU A 61 25.80 43.22 22.93
C LEU A 61 25.88 41.71 23.23
N HIS A 62 25.65 40.85 22.24
CA HIS A 62 25.79 39.40 22.44
C HIS A 62 27.22 38.97 22.77
N GLU A 63 28.21 39.67 22.21
CA GLU A 63 29.61 39.44 22.58
C GLU A 63 29.85 39.83 24.03
N ILE A 64 29.38 41.01 24.47
CA ILE A 64 29.44 41.45 25.87
C ILE A 64 28.80 40.40 26.79
N ALA A 65 27.64 39.85 26.42
CA ALA A 65 26.95 38.82 27.20
C ALA A 65 27.74 37.51 27.36
N LYS A 66 28.71 37.19 26.50
CA LYS A 66 29.58 36.02 26.69
C LYS A 66 30.52 36.19 27.87
N TYR A 67 30.99 37.41 28.11
CA TYR A 67 31.91 37.74 29.20
C TYR A 67 31.16 38.06 30.49
N THR A 68 29.99 38.71 30.39
CA THR A 68 29.19 39.11 31.58
C THR A 68 28.14 38.08 32.00
N GLY A 69 27.76 37.13 31.13
CA GLY A 69 26.68 36.18 31.38
C GLY A 69 25.27 36.78 31.34
N TRP A 70 25.12 38.01 30.87
CA TRP A 70 23.85 38.74 30.84
C TRP A 70 22.80 38.18 29.88
N THR A 71 21.56 38.59 30.10
CA THR A 71 20.47 38.48 29.12
C THR A 71 19.88 39.86 28.85
N TYR A 72 19.40 40.10 27.64
CA TYR A 72 18.91 41.42 27.25
C TYR A 72 17.41 41.44 27.00
N GLU A 73 16.76 42.45 27.58
CA GLU A 73 15.38 42.84 27.27
C GLU A 73 15.43 44.12 26.42
N TYR A 74 14.93 44.06 25.19
CA TYR A 74 15.03 45.20 24.26
C TYR A 74 13.78 46.06 24.31
N VAL A 75 13.95 47.36 24.59
CA VAL A 75 12.88 48.36 24.63
C VAL A 75 12.99 49.26 23.40
N SER A 76 11.97 49.23 22.54
CA SER A 76 11.98 49.98 21.27
C SER A 76 11.49 51.41 21.40
N GLY A 77 12.11 52.32 20.65
CA GLY A 77 11.78 53.75 20.58
C GLY A 77 12.67 54.46 19.57
N THR A 78 12.47 55.77 19.38
CA THR A 78 13.43 56.62 18.65
C THR A 78 14.71 56.82 19.46
N TRP A 79 15.80 57.27 18.82
CA TRP A 79 17.06 57.58 19.51
C TRP A 79 16.86 58.58 20.67
N GLU A 80 15.98 59.56 20.49
CA GLU A 80 15.64 60.58 21.49
C GLU A 80 14.82 59.97 22.64
N GLU A 81 13.81 59.16 22.31
CA GLU A 81 13.01 58.43 23.31
C GLU A 81 13.87 57.48 24.15
N CYS A 82 14.79 56.73 23.53
CA CYS A 82 15.69 55.83 24.24
C CYS A 82 16.62 56.60 25.21
N GLN A 83 17.09 57.81 24.86
CA GLN A 83 17.85 58.63 25.81
C GLN A 83 17.01 59.06 27.00
N THR A 84 15.78 59.51 26.76
CA THR A 84 14.84 59.86 27.84
C THR A 84 14.52 58.65 28.72
N MET A 85 14.34 57.46 28.12
CA MET A 85 14.15 56.21 28.86
C MET A 85 15.37 55.88 29.73
N LEU A 86 16.59 56.08 29.23
CA LEU A 86 17.82 55.83 30.00
C LEU A 86 17.96 56.81 31.17
N GLU A 87 17.67 58.09 30.94
CA GLU A 87 17.70 59.14 31.97
C GLU A 87 16.68 58.83 33.09
N ASN A 88 15.47 58.42 32.70
CA ASN A 88 14.40 58.04 33.61
C ASN A 88 14.61 56.65 34.27
N GLY A 89 15.60 55.87 33.84
CA GLY A 89 15.87 54.52 34.36
C GLY A 89 14.88 53.45 33.90
N GLN A 90 14.20 53.66 32.77
CA GLN A 90 13.33 52.68 32.12
C GLN A 90 14.11 51.65 31.30
N ILE A 91 15.30 52.04 30.84
CA ILE A 91 16.33 51.15 30.28
C ILE A 91 17.64 51.36 31.06
N ASP A 92 18.50 50.34 31.06
CA ASP A 92 19.77 50.33 31.79
C ASP A 92 20.95 50.78 30.91
N LEU A 93 20.86 50.52 29.60
CA LEU A 93 21.98 50.63 28.67
C LEU A 93 21.53 51.10 27.28
N LEU A 94 22.34 51.94 26.63
CA LEU A 94 22.16 52.36 25.24
C LEU A 94 23.51 52.37 24.51
N THR A 95 23.54 51.92 23.24
CA THR A 95 24.77 51.85 22.43
C THR A 95 24.77 52.85 21.27
N SER A 96 25.87 52.97 20.53
CA SER A 96 26.08 53.92 19.42
C SER A 96 26.23 55.39 19.82
N ALA A 97 26.40 55.71 21.10
CA ALA A 97 26.48 57.08 21.56
C ALA A 97 27.82 57.72 21.18
N GLN A 98 27.78 58.86 20.49
CA GLN A 98 28.97 59.70 20.31
C GLN A 98 29.13 60.64 21.50
N TYR A 99 30.36 60.79 21.97
CA TYR A 99 30.69 61.69 23.07
C TYR A 99 30.40 63.15 22.70
N THR A 100 29.59 63.82 23.53
CA THR A 100 29.40 65.27 23.52
C THR A 100 29.38 65.77 24.96
N LYS A 101 29.78 67.03 25.19
CA LYS A 101 29.75 67.61 26.55
C LYS A 101 28.35 67.53 27.18
N GLU A 102 27.31 67.85 26.39
CA GLU A 102 25.91 67.78 26.82
C GLU A 102 25.47 66.38 27.24
N ARG A 103 25.89 65.32 26.51
CA ARG A 103 25.55 63.94 26.90
C ARG A 103 26.33 63.46 28.11
N ALA A 104 27.58 63.90 28.26
CA ALA A 104 28.40 63.54 29.42
C ALA A 104 27.87 64.12 30.74
N GLU A 105 27.08 65.20 30.70
CA GLU A 105 26.35 65.73 31.86
C GLU A 105 25.19 64.80 32.29
N LYS A 106 24.59 64.07 31.34
CA LYS A 106 23.39 63.23 31.55
C LYS A 106 23.67 61.73 31.70
N PHE A 107 24.78 61.24 31.15
CA PHE A 107 25.10 59.82 31.06
C PHE A 107 26.59 59.56 31.35
N ASP A 108 26.92 58.34 31.75
CA ASP A 108 28.29 57.87 31.81
C ASP A 108 28.61 57.00 30.59
N PHE A 109 29.82 57.17 30.05
CA PHE A 109 30.30 56.54 28.83
C PHE A 109 31.29 55.44 29.17
N SER A 110 31.26 54.35 28.40
CA SER A 110 32.31 53.33 28.46
C SER A 110 33.68 53.94 28.16
N GLU A 111 34.72 53.44 28.80
CA GLU A 111 36.10 53.89 28.59
C GLU A 111 36.61 53.42 27.23
N VAL A 112 36.30 52.16 26.89
CA VAL A 112 36.61 51.58 25.59
C VAL A 112 35.49 51.92 24.59
N PRO A 113 35.81 52.52 23.42
CA PRO A 113 34.84 52.71 22.37
C PRO A 113 34.47 51.39 21.70
N MET A 114 33.19 51.21 21.39
CA MET A 114 32.68 50.05 20.65
C MET A 114 33.09 50.08 19.17
N GLY A 115 33.55 51.23 18.65
CA GLY A 115 34.07 51.36 17.30
C GLY A 115 34.22 52.81 16.86
N SER A 116 34.53 53.01 15.58
CA SER A 116 34.61 54.32 14.95
C SER A 116 33.71 54.42 13.72
N SER A 117 33.02 55.54 13.60
CA SER A 117 32.23 55.91 12.42
C SER A 117 32.92 57.03 11.65
N TYR A 118 32.78 57.05 10.33
CA TYR A 118 33.28 58.11 9.46
C TYR A 118 32.11 58.88 8.85
N ALA A 119 32.33 60.14 8.51
CA ALA A 119 31.48 60.84 7.55
C ALA A 119 31.80 60.34 6.14
N ARG A 120 30.77 60.01 5.36
CA ARG A 120 30.87 59.60 3.96
C ARG A 120 30.08 60.56 3.09
N LEU A 121 30.69 60.92 1.97
CA LEU A 121 30.00 61.56 0.86
C LEU A 121 29.78 60.52 -0.23
N THR A 122 28.52 60.24 -0.55
CA THR A 122 28.14 59.23 -1.53
C THR A 122 27.31 59.85 -2.65
N VAL A 123 27.45 59.30 -3.86
CA VAL A 123 26.69 59.67 -5.07
C VAL A 123 25.96 58.44 -5.61
N LYS A 124 24.95 58.63 -6.46
CA LYS A 124 24.29 57.51 -7.15
C LYS A 124 25.30 56.63 -7.91
N SER A 125 25.19 55.31 -7.80
CA SER A 125 26.07 54.35 -8.49
C SER A 125 26.06 54.58 -10.00
N GLY A 126 27.22 54.41 -10.65
CA GLY A 126 27.44 54.69 -12.07
C GLY A 126 27.64 56.18 -12.41
N ASN A 127 27.60 57.09 -11.42
CA ASN A 127 27.92 58.49 -11.64
C ASN A 127 29.43 58.67 -11.84
N SER A 128 29.84 58.89 -13.10
CA SER A 128 31.25 59.11 -13.47
C SER A 128 31.70 60.57 -13.38
N LYS A 129 30.82 61.50 -12.97
CA LYS A 129 31.13 62.94 -12.89
C LYS A 129 32.00 63.25 -11.67
N TYR A 130 31.70 62.63 -10.53
CA TYR A 130 32.43 62.83 -9.28
C TYR A 130 33.25 61.58 -8.98
N THR A 131 34.56 61.64 -9.19
CA THR A 131 35.46 60.52 -8.92
C THR A 131 36.31 60.76 -7.67
N PRO A 132 36.71 59.70 -6.94
CA PRO A 132 37.60 59.83 -5.80
C PRO A 132 38.87 60.63 -6.14
N ASN A 133 39.30 61.49 -5.21
CA ASN A 133 40.48 62.34 -5.32
C ASN A 133 40.47 63.44 -6.41
N ASP A 134 39.36 63.62 -7.15
CA ASP A 134 39.20 64.72 -8.12
C ASP A 134 38.30 65.84 -7.58
N TYR A 135 38.75 66.48 -6.48
CA TYR A 135 37.97 67.50 -5.77
C TYR A 135 37.67 68.77 -6.59
N LYS A 136 38.40 69.00 -7.69
CA LYS A 136 38.12 70.13 -8.60
C LYS A 136 36.73 70.00 -9.24
N ASN A 137 36.33 68.77 -9.56
CA ASN A 137 35.02 68.47 -10.12
C ASN A 137 33.89 68.45 -9.08
N PHE A 138 34.20 68.62 -7.78
CA PHE A 138 33.20 68.70 -6.71
C PHE A 138 32.64 70.13 -6.56
N ASN A 139 33.19 71.12 -7.26
CA ASN A 139 32.72 72.50 -7.16
C ASN A 139 31.25 72.63 -7.59
N GLY A 140 30.44 73.19 -6.69
CA GLY A 140 29.00 73.36 -6.89
C GLY A 140 28.16 72.13 -6.61
N ILE A 141 28.75 71.04 -6.10
CA ILE A 141 28.02 69.81 -5.75
C ILE A 141 26.88 70.12 -4.78
N LYS A 142 25.68 69.60 -5.05
CA LYS A 142 24.51 69.76 -4.18
C LYS A 142 24.41 68.60 -3.21
N VAL A 143 24.66 68.86 -1.93
CA VAL A 143 24.75 67.84 -0.88
C VAL A 143 23.50 67.82 0.00
N GLY A 144 22.88 66.66 0.15
CA GLY A 144 21.83 66.46 1.15
C GLY A 144 22.41 66.27 2.55
N LEU A 145 21.83 66.96 3.55
CA LEU A 145 22.23 66.94 4.96
C LEU A 145 21.04 66.61 5.86
N LEU A 146 21.26 66.00 7.03
CA LEU A 146 20.21 65.80 8.05
C LEU A 146 20.19 66.95 9.06
N TYR A 147 19.00 67.35 9.52
CA TYR A 147 18.86 68.32 10.62
C TYR A 147 19.56 67.81 11.90
N GLY A 148 20.27 68.71 12.60
CA GLY A 148 20.91 68.41 13.89
C GLY A 148 22.09 67.43 13.87
N ASN A 149 22.58 67.03 12.69
CA ASN A 149 23.66 66.02 12.59
C ASN A 149 25.05 66.65 12.77
N SER A 150 25.83 66.11 13.71
CA SER A 150 27.21 66.55 14.00
C SER A 150 28.15 66.50 12.79
N ARG A 151 27.88 65.61 11.81
CA ARG A 151 28.69 65.47 10.60
C ARG A 151 28.63 66.69 9.67
N ASN A 152 27.58 67.52 9.77
CA ASN A 152 27.42 68.69 8.91
C ASN A 152 28.59 69.67 9.05
N GLU A 153 29.09 69.87 10.28
CA GLU A 153 30.27 70.70 10.55
C GLU A 153 31.57 70.04 10.04
N HIS A 154 31.65 68.70 10.09
CA HIS A 154 32.80 67.96 9.54
C HIS A 154 32.91 68.11 8.02
N LEU A 155 31.78 68.09 7.29
CA LEU A 155 31.78 68.31 5.84
C LEU A 155 32.28 69.72 5.49
N LYS A 156 31.85 70.73 6.25
CA LYS A 156 32.28 72.12 6.05
C LYS A 156 33.81 72.25 6.20
N LYS A 157 34.38 71.62 7.24
CA LYS A 157 35.85 71.59 7.44
C LYS A 157 36.56 70.84 6.30
N PHE A 158 36.05 69.68 5.90
CA PHE A 158 36.62 68.88 4.81
C PHE A 158 36.62 69.60 3.46
N ALA A 159 35.53 70.30 3.12
CA ALA A 159 35.41 71.06 1.88
C ALA A 159 36.44 72.20 1.81
N ASN A 160 36.66 72.90 2.94
CA ASN A 160 37.70 73.93 3.05
C ASN A 160 39.11 73.35 2.89
N GLU A 161 39.41 72.21 3.51
CA GLU A 161 40.72 71.54 3.42
C GLU A 161 41.03 71.04 2.00
N LYS A 162 40.01 70.56 1.26
CA LYS A 162 40.18 70.03 -0.10
C LYS A 162 39.93 71.06 -1.21
N GLY A 163 39.53 72.28 -0.85
CA GLY A 163 39.39 73.41 -1.77
C GLY A 163 38.23 73.30 -2.75
N PHE A 164 37.06 72.83 -2.31
CA PHE A 164 35.84 72.80 -3.14
C PHE A 164 34.64 73.46 -2.45
N ASN A 165 33.77 74.07 -3.24
CA ASN A 165 32.52 74.67 -2.77
C ASN A 165 31.32 73.73 -2.99
N TYR A 166 30.31 73.78 -2.12
CA TYR A 166 29.10 72.97 -2.25
C TYR A 166 27.84 73.77 -1.85
N THR A 167 26.68 73.35 -2.34
CA THR A 167 25.37 73.83 -1.88
C THR A 167 24.69 72.70 -1.09
N PHE A 168 23.76 73.01 -0.19
CA PHE A 168 23.12 71.98 0.63
C PHE A 168 21.63 72.14 0.80
N LYS A 169 20.94 71.02 1.09
CA LYS A 169 19.53 70.95 1.46
C LYS A 169 19.38 70.05 2.69
N TYR A 170 18.62 70.52 3.69
CA TYR A 170 18.35 69.74 4.90
C TYR A 170 17.13 68.83 4.74
N PHE A 171 17.18 67.66 5.38
CA PHE A 171 16.14 66.64 5.39
C PHE A 171 15.86 66.16 6.81
N LYS A 172 14.62 65.72 7.06
CA LYS A 172 14.16 65.38 8.41
C LYS A 172 14.63 64.01 8.86
N ASN A 173 14.70 63.05 7.94
CA ASN A 173 15.10 61.69 8.22
C ASN A 173 15.95 61.10 7.08
N GLN A 174 16.59 59.97 7.37
CA GLN A 174 17.50 59.30 6.47
C GLN A 174 16.81 58.81 5.18
N GLU A 175 15.56 58.34 5.27
CA GLU A 175 14.79 57.85 4.12
C GLU A 175 14.52 58.96 3.09
N GLU A 176 14.14 60.15 3.56
CA GLU A 176 13.91 61.32 2.71
C GLU A 176 15.20 61.75 1.99
N LEU A 177 16.33 61.73 2.69
CA LEU A 177 17.65 62.05 2.17
C LEU A 177 18.06 61.08 1.04
N GLU A 178 17.89 59.78 1.24
CA GLU A 178 18.23 58.74 0.26
C GLU A 178 17.33 58.78 -0.98
N ASN A 179 16.03 58.98 -0.78
CA ASN A 179 15.08 59.13 -1.88
C ASN A 179 15.42 60.33 -2.77
N GLU A 180 15.90 61.43 -2.21
CA GLU A 180 16.26 62.63 -2.98
C GLU A 180 17.57 62.47 -3.76
N LEU A 181 18.51 61.64 -3.27
CA LEU A 181 19.67 61.20 -4.06
C LEU A 181 19.23 60.31 -5.22
N LYS A 182 18.35 59.33 -4.96
CA LYS A 182 17.84 58.41 -5.97
C LYS A 182 17.13 59.15 -7.12
N ASN A 183 16.36 60.18 -6.74
CA ASN A 183 15.62 61.07 -7.64
C ASN A 183 16.49 62.16 -8.29
N GLY A 184 17.78 62.24 -7.97
CA GLY A 184 18.73 63.18 -8.57
C GLY A 184 18.50 64.66 -8.22
N LYS A 185 17.76 64.94 -7.13
CA LYS A 185 17.50 66.32 -6.67
C LYS A 185 18.64 66.90 -5.84
N VAL A 186 19.48 66.03 -5.30
CA VAL A 186 20.82 66.32 -4.76
C VAL A 186 21.83 65.44 -5.50
N ASP A 187 23.05 65.94 -5.68
CA ASP A 187 24.13 65.21 -6.35
C ASP A 187 24.78 64.16 -5.44
N ALA A 188 24.87 64.47 -4.15
CA ALA A 188 25.47 63.63 -3.13
C ALA A 188 24.71 63.75 -1.80
N ILE A 189 24.93 62.80 -0.90
CA ILE A 189 24.42 62.85 0.48
C ILE A 189 25.54 62.66 1.49
N LEU A 190 25.42 63.32 2.64
CA LEU A 190 26.34 63.15 3.76
C LEU A 190 25.77 62.13 4.75
N THR A 191 26.41 60.98 4.89
CA THR A 191 25.93 59.89 5.77
C THR A 191 27.03 59.36 6.69
N SER A 192 26.63 58.52 7.66
CA SER A 192 27.56 57.73 8.46
C SER A 192 28.16 56.58 7.67
N SER A 193 29.36 56.14 8.04
CA SER A 193 29.91 54.87 7.60
C SER A 193 29.26 53.65 8.27
N LEU A 194 28.50 53.85 9.35
CA LEU A 194 27.70 52.81 10.02
C LEU A 194 26.34 52.64 9.32
N ARG A 195 26.35 52.57 7.99
CA ARG A 195 25.16 52.36 7.15
C ARG A 195 25.57 51.51 5.96
N LYS A 196 24.71 50.57 5.57
CA LYS A 196 24.86 49.85 4.30
C LYS A 196 24.58 50.79 3.14
N VAL A 197 25.52 50.86 2.20
CA VAL A 197 25.37 51.65 0.98
C VAL A 197 24.54 50.85 -0.02
N LYS A 198 23.47 51.44 -0.58
CA LYS A 198 22.58 50.78 -1.56
C LYS A 198 22.55 51.54 -2.88
N ASN A 199 23.16 51.01 -3.93
CA ASN A 199 23.23 51.68 -5.25
C ASN A 199 23.88 53.08 -5.19
N GLU A 200 24.89 53.26 -4.34
CA GLU A 200 25.67 54.50 -4.25
C GLU A 200 27.17 54.19 -4.32
N SER A 201 27.97 55.13 -4.82
CA SER A 201 29.42 55.09 -4.83
C SER A 201 29.98 56.07 -3.82
N VAL A 202 30.95 55.63 -3.00
CA VAL A 202 31.64 56.50 -2.04
C VAL A 202 32.68 57.33 -2.78
N ILE A 203 32.53 58.65 -2.73
CA ILE A 203 33.44 59.59 -3.41
C ILE A 203 34.38 60.30 -2.42
N ALA A 204 34.03 60.33 -1.13
CA ALA A 204 34.91 60.77 -0.05
C ALA A 204 34.53 60.14 1.30
N GLN A 205 35.53 59.89 2.15
CA GLN A 205 35.36 59.46 3.54
C GLN A 205 36.32 60.26 4.44
N PHE A 206 35.81 60.82 5.53
CA PHE A 206 36.56 61.74 6.40
C PHE A 206 35.99 61.77 7.84
N ALA A 207 36.69 62.48 8.74
CA ALA A 207 36.30 62.73 10.13
C ALA A 207 35.89 61.46 10.92
N PRO A 208 36.86 60.59 11.30
CA PRO A 208 36.59 59.47 12.21
C PRO A 208 36.04 59.99 13.55
N SER A 209 35.03 59.33 14.09
CA SER A 209 34.39 59.65 15.36
C SER A 209 34.05 58.37 16.13
N PRO A 210 34.61 58.17 17.33
CA PRO A 210 34.31 56.99 18.15
C PRO A 210 32.86 57.01 18.66
N PHE A 211 32.31 55.83 18.88
CA PHE A 211 31.02 55.65 19.54
C PHE A 211 31.13 54.63 20.68
N TYR A 212 30.28 54.81 21.68
CA TYR A 212 30.41 54.20 23.00
C TYR A 212 29.10 53.55 23.44
N CYS A 213 29.22 52.72 24.47
CA CYS A 213 28.10 52.32 25.30
C CYS A 213 27.87 53.41 26.36
N ILE A 214 26.61 53.72 26.66
CA ILE A 214 26.25 54.66 27.73
C ILE A 214 25.27 54.02 28.70
N VAL A 215 25.40 54.40 29.96
CA VAL A 215 24.50 54.01 31.06
C VAL A 215 23.97 55.26 31.77
N LYS A 216 22.96 55.08 32.61
CA LYS A 216 22.44 56.18 33.45
C LYS A 216 23.56 56.75 34.33
N LYS A 217 23.59 58.08 34.46
CA LYS A 217 24.59 58.78 35.29
C LYS A 217 24.64 58.20 36.71
N GLY A 218 25.85 57.90 37.17
CA GLY A 218 26.12 57.34 38.50
C GLY A 218 25.97 55.82 38.62
N ASN A 219 25.62 55.10 37.54
CA ASN A 219 25.56 53.63 37.55
C ASN A 219 26.94 53.01 37.34
N THR A 220 27.82 53.15 38.33
CA THR A 220 29.22 52.74 38.25
C THR A 220 29.40 51.23 38.16
N GLU A 221 28.51 50.45 38.79
CA GLU A 221 28.57 48.98 38.75
C GLU A 221 28.31 48.44 37.34
N LEU A 222 27.22 48.87 36.70
CA LEU A 222 26.92 48.44 35.32
C LEU A 222 27.99 48.94 34.33
N LEU A 223 28.50 50.14 34.53
CA LEU A 223 29.54 50.70 33.67
C LEU A 223 30.85 49.91 33.78
N GLN A 224 31.22 49.50 34.99
CA GLN A 224 32.42 48.69 35.21
C GLN A 224 32.30 47.34 34.51
N ASP A 225 31.17 46.64 34.67
CA ASP A 225 30.91 45.37 33.97
C ASP A 225 31.01 45.51 32.44
N VAL A 226 30.50 46.62 31.89
CA VAL A 226 30.63 46.92 30.45
C VAL A 226 32.07 47.16 30.06
N ASN A 227 32.84 47.93 30.84
CA ASN A 227 34.23 48.24 30.52
C ASN A 227 35.10 46.97 30.56
N GLU A 228 34.98 46.15 31.60
CA GLU A 228 35.71 44.88 31.72
C GLU A 228 35.41 43.97 30.51
N ALA A 229 34.13 43.81 30.15
CA ALA A 229 33.77 43.01 28.98
C ALA A 229 34.30 43.58 27.65
N LEU A 230 34.34 44.90 27.49
CA LEU A 230 34.88 45.53 26.28
C LEU A 230 36.41 45.38 26.19
N GLU A 231 37.12 45.44 27.32
CA GLU A 231 38.56 45.20 27.42
C GLU A 231 38.90 43.75 27.12
N ASP A 232 38.17 42.79 27.70
CA ASP A 232 38.36 41.36 27.44
C ASP A 232 38.12 41.02 25.96
N ILE A 233 37.08 41.57 25.34
CA ILE A 233 36.83 41.41 23.90
C ILE A 233 38.01 41.92 23.06
N GLU A 234 38.60 43.05 23.42
CA GLU A 234 39.72 43.65 22.68
C GLU A 234 41.03 42.90 22.92
N MET A 235 41.23 42.33 24.11
CA MET A 235 42.39 41.50 24.44
C MET A 235 42.32 40.14 23.74
N ASP A 236 41.17 39.48 23.80
CA ASP A 236 40.97 38.14 23.23
C ASP A 236 40.84 38.18 21.70
N ASN A 237 40.26 39.25 21.16
CA ASN A 237 40.12 39.45 19.72
C ASN A 237 40.34 40.92 19.31
N PRO A 238 41.60 41.35 19.14
CA PRO A 238 41.94 42.73 18.75
C PRO A 238 41.33 43.17 17.41
N ALA A 239 41.02 42.22 16.54
CA ALA A 239 40.40 42.48 15.24
C ALA A 239 38.86 42.49 15.28
N TYR A 240 38.22 42.22 16.44
CA TYR A 240 36.78 42.04 16.54
C TYR A 240 36.00 43.24 15.99
N LYS A 241 36.34 44.45 16.44
CA LYS A 241 35.71 45.72 15.99
C LYS A 241 35.82 45.88 14.47
N PHE A 242 36.99 45.58 13.90
CA PHE A 242 37.23 45.66 12.46
C PHE A 242 36.45 44.61 11.67
N ASN A 243 36.44 43.36 12.15
CA ASN A 243 35.75 42.25 11.50
C ASN A 243 34.23 42.45 11.52
N LEU A 244 33.68 42.86 12.67
CA LEU A 244 32.26 43.16 12.81
C LEU A 244 31.87 44.38 11.97
N TYR A 245 32.71 45.41 11.93
CA TYR A 245 32.50 46.56 11.04
C TYR A 245 32.50 46.14 9.57
N SER A 246 33.45 45.27 9.18
CA SER A 246 33.56 44.78 7.82
C SER A 246 32.34 43.94 7.44
N LYS A 247 31.85 43.08 8.34
CA LYS A 247 30.62 42.29 8.15
C LYS A 247 29.40 43.14 7.82
N TYR A 248 29.22 44.28 8.48
CA TYR A 248 28.01 45.09 8.36
C TYR A 248 28.13 46.24 7.36
N TYR A 249 29.32 46.82 7.18
CA TYR A 249 29.50 48.10 6.50
C TYR A 249 30.58 48.10 5.41
N GLN A 250 31.44 47.08 5.35
CA GLN A 250 32.14 46.75 4.13
C GLN A 250 31.26 45.76 3.38
N SER A 251 30.30 46.28 2.62
CA SER A 251 29.80 45.50 1.49
C SER A 251 31.02 45.04 0.70
N SER A 252 31.15 43.73 0.47
CA SER A 252 31.75 43.22 -0.76
C SER A 252 31.29 44.18 -1.85
N ASN A 253 32.21 44.93 -2.47
CA ASN A 253 31.92 45.90 -3.54
C ASN A 253 31.25 45.15 -4.71
N LYS A 254 29.98 44.77 -4.54
CA LYS A 254 29.21 44.01 -5.52
C LYS A 254 28.92 44.87 -6.75
N ASP A 255 29.09 46.19 -6.64
CA ASP A 255 28.90 47.11 -7.74
C ASP A 255 30.12 48.06 -7.88
N THR A 256 31.00 47.71 -8.84
CA THR A 256 31.97 48.56 -9.55
C THR A 256 33.30 48.92 -8.85
N PHE A 257 34.40 48.34 -9.35
CA PHE A 257 35.72 48.98 -9.26
C PHE A 257 35.78 50.10 -10.31
N ILE A 258 36.23 51.28 -9.90
CA ILE A 258 36.33 52.44 -10.79
C ILE A 258 37.77 52.54 -11.32
N LEU A 259 37.92 52.39 -12.63
CA LEU A 259 39.19 52.63 -13.31
C LEU A 259 39.44 54.14 -13.47
N SER A 260 40.69 54.54 -13.32
CA SER A 260 41.12 55.90 -13.70
C SER A 260 41.00 56.08 -15.22
N ARG A 261 41.01 57.33 -15.65
CA ARG A 261 40.99 57.65 -17.09
C ARG A 261 42.22 57.09 -17.83
N GLU A 262 43.37 57.04 -17.16
CA GLU A 262 44.60 56.48 -17.69
C GLU A 262 44.48 54.96 -17.89
N GLU A 263 43.98 54.25 -16.89
CA GLU A 263 43.74 52.80 -16.92
C GLU A 263 42.71 52.42 -18.00
N SER A 264 41.62 53.17 -18.10
CA SER A 264 40.60 52.95 -19.13
C SER A 264 41.14 53.12 -20.55
N ASN A 265 42.05 54.09 -20.77
CA ASN A 265 42.69 54.29 -22.06
C ASN A 265 43.74 53.21 -22.38
N TYR A 266 44.41 52.69 -21.36
CA TYR A 266 45.37 51.60 -21.51
C TYR A 266 44.71 50.32 -22.05
N LEU A 267 43.57 49.91 -21.48
CA LEU A 267 42.82 48.71 -21.92
C LEU A 267 42.33 48.82 -23.37
N LYS A 268 41.93 50.02 -23.82
CA LYS A 268 41.52 50.25 -25.21
C LYS A 268 42.65 50.06 -26.22
N ARG A 269 43.91 50.26 -25.81
CA ARG A 269 45.09 50.13 -26.67
C ARG A 269 45.77 48.76 -26.55
N ASN A 270 45.69 48.14 -25.38
CA ASN A 270 46.35 46.88 -25.05
C ASN A 270 45.32 45.91 -24.49
N ASN A 271 44.52 45.31 -25.38
CA ASN A 271 43.41 44.41 -25.03
C ASN A 271 43.77 42.92 -25.12
N HIS A 272 45.06 42.59 -25.26
CA HIS A 272 45.55 41.23 -25.39
C HIS A 272 46.78 41.01 -24.49
N ILE A 273 46.79 39.92 -23.72
CA ILE A 273 47.89 39.56 -22.80
C ILE A 273 48.25 38.08 -22.87
N ARG A 274 49.53 37.75 -22.73
CA ARG A 274 50.06 36.39 -22.66
C ARG A 274 50.23 35.97 -21.21
N VAL A 275 49.72 34.81 -20.85
CA VAL A 275 49.60 34.36 -19.46
C VAL A 275 50.36 33.06 -19.27
N VAL A 276 51.35 33.05 -18.40
CA VAL A 276 52.05 31.81 -18.06
C VAL A 276 51.23 30.97 -17.11
N SER A 277 51.05 29.69 -17.43
CA SER A 277 50.46 28.70 -16.53
C SER A 277 51.28 27.42 -16.44
N MET A 278 51.18 26.76 -15.28
CA MET A 278 51.85 25.51 -14.95
C MET A 278 50.81 24.38 -14.78
N PRO A 279 50.72 23.41 -15.71
CA PRO A 279 49.64 22.42 -15.73
C PRO A 279 49.91 21.15 -14.89
N ASN A 280 50.76 21.22 -13.87
CA ASN A 280 51.23 20.04 -13.13
C ASN A 280 50.67 19.96 -11.70
N SER A 281 49.57 20.64 -11.42
CA SER A 281 49.02 20.79 -10.07
C SER A 281 47.50 20.58 -10.10
N TYR A 282 47.04 19.35 -10.31
CA TYR A 282 45.61 19.03 -10.24
C TYR A 282 45.10 19.12 -8.78
N PRO A 283 43.94 19.76 -8.47
CA PRO A 283 42.97 20.37 -9.38
C PRO A 283 43.19 21.87 -9.67
N LEU A 284 44.25 22.48 -9.15
CA LEU A 284 44.56 23.91 -9.33
C LEU A 284 44.78 24.30 -10.80
N SER A 285 45.58 23.54 -11.54
CA SER A 285 45.87 23.75 -12.96
C SER A 285 46.41 22.45 -13.60
N TYR A 286 45.73 21.97 -14.64
CA TYR A 286 46.05 20.74 -15.36
C TYR A 286 45.65 20.80 -16.83
N LEU A 287 46.17 19.89 -17.65
CA LEU A 287 45.78 19.75 -19.05
C LEU A 287 44.72 18.65 -19.20
N ASP A 288 43.60 18.99 -19.82
CA ASP A 288 42.56 18.05 -20.24
C ASP A 288 42.32 18.20 -21.74
N THR A 289 42.51 17.14 -22.52
CA THR A 289 42.45 17.15 -24.00
C THR A 289 43.29 18.26 -24.66
N GLY A 290 44.42 18.62 -24.03
CA GLY A 290 45.32 19.69 -24.51
C GLY A 290 44.88 21.12 -24.18
N ARG A 291 43.74 21.30 -23.51
CA ARG A 291 43.30 22.60 -22.97
C ARG A 291 43.66 22.72 -21.50
N LEU A 292 44.08 23.91 -21.10
CA LEU A 292 44.32 24.23 -19.70
C LEU A 292 42.98 24.30 -18.96
N LYS A 293 42.87 23.59 -17.84
CA LYS A 293 41.71 23.57 -16.94
C LYS A 293 42.16 23.60 -15.49
N GLY A 294 41.27 23.99 -14.59
CA GLY A 294 41.49 23.98 -13.15
C GLY A 294 41.03 25.26 -12.49
N ILE A 295 41.21 25.33 -11.18
CA ILE A 295 40.76 26.46 -10.35
C ILE A 295 41.44 27.77 -10.78
N VAL A 296 42.76 27.73 -10.97
CA VAL A 296 43.58 28.91 -11.28
C VAL A 296 43.24 29.53 -12.64
N PRO A 297 43.21 28.77 -13.77
CA PRO A 297 42.83 29.35 -15.06
C PRO A 297 41.40 29.87 -15.07
N ASP A 298 40.43 29.15 -14.47
CA ASP A 298 39.03 29.60 -14.44
C ASP A 298 38.86 30.91 -13.63
N ILE A 299 39.58 31.08 -12.52
CA ILE A 299 39.59 32.36 -11.76
C ILE A 299 40.24 33.47 -12.59
N PHE A 300 41.32 33.17 -13.30
CA PHE A 300 41.99 34.16 -14.13
C PHE A 300 41.10 34.60 -15.31
N ASP A 301 40.38 33.67 -15.93
CA ASP A 301 39.37 33.95 -16.96
C ASP A 301 38.28 34.90 -16.47
N LEU A 302 37.83 34.72 -15.23
CA LEU A 302 36.89 35.64 -14.58
C LEU A 302 37.46 37.06 -14.45
N ILE A 303 38.72 37.18 -13.99
CA ILE A 303 39.42 38.46 -13.83
C ILE A 303 39.49 39.21 -15.17
N VAL A 304 39.86 38.52 -16.25
CA VAL A 304 40.13 39.17 -17.55
C VAL A 304 38.88 39.42 -18.39
N LYS A 305 37.83 38.58 -18.25
CA LYS A 305 36.57 38.69 -19.01
C LYS A 305 35.87 40.04 -18.79
N GLU A 306 35.78 40.49 -17.54
CA GLU A 306 35.14 41.77 -17.21
C GLU A 306 35.99 42.99 -17.58
N LEU A 307 37.31 42.82 -17.67
CA LEU A 307 38.22 43.85 -18.17
C LEU A 307 38.19 43.97 -19.71
N GLY A 308 37.49 43.06 -20.40
CA GLY A 308 37.45 43.02 -21.86
C GLY A 308 38.79 42.63 -22.50
N LEU A 309 39.64 41.91 -21.75
CA LEU A 309 40.93 41.43 -22.23
C LEU A 309 40.79 40.06 -22.92
N SER A 310 41.57 39.85 -23.97
CA SER A 310 41.79 38.55 -24.59
C SER A 310 43.11 37.96 -24.09
N ILE A 311 43.17 36.62 -23.96
CA ILE A 311 44.30 35.94 -23.35
C ILE A 311 44.86 34.82 -24.23
N ASP A 312 46.19 34.67 -24.19
CA ASP A 312 46.90 33.50 -24.73
C ASP A 312 47.68 32.81 -23.60
N TYR A 313 47.32 31.56 -23.29
CA TYR A 313 48.05 30.77 -22.29
C TYR A 313 49.34 30.20 -22.87
N VAL A 314 50.45 30.43 -22.17
CA VAL A 314 51.77 29.87 -22.48
C VAL A 314 52.20 28.92 -21.37
N LYS A 315 52.63 27.72 -21.73
CA LYS A 315 53.00 26.67 -20.77
C LYS A 315 54.43 26.89 -20.25
N ALA A 316 54.60 26.79 -18.93
CA ALA A 316 55.90 26.60 -18.29
C ALA A 316 55.98 25.21 -17.64
N ASN A 317 57.16 24.58 -17.65
CA ASN A 317 57.43 23.28 -17.03
C ASN A 317 57.97 23.42 -15.60
N SER A 318 58.44 24.60 -15.22
CA SER A 318 58.93 24.88 -13.87
C SER A 318 58.62 26.30 -13.43
N TYR A 319 58.68 26.53 -12.12
CA TYR A 319 58.47 27.85 -11.52
C TYR A 319 59.56 28.85 -11.95
N LYS A 320 60.78 28.38 -12.20
CA LYS A 320 61.86 29.21 -12.72
C LYS A 320 61.60 29.64 -14.16
N GLU A 321 61.16 28.71 -15.01
CA GLU A 321 60.83 28.99 -16.41
C GLU A 321 59.69 30.03 -16.52
N SER A 322 58.69 30.00 -15.65
CA SER A 322 57.60 30.98 -15.69
C SER A 322 58.06 32.41 -15.41
N ILE A 323 59.02 32.57 -14.50
CA ILE A 323 59.64 33.87 -14.18
C ILE A 323 60.50 34.35 -15.35
N ASP A 324 61.33 33.47 -15.91
CA ASP A 324 62.20 33.80 -17.03
C ASP A 324 61.38 34.25 -18.24
N MET A 325 60.26 33.60 -18.52
CA MET A 325 59.33 33.99 -19.60
C MET A 325 58.77 35.40 -19.43
N VAL A 326 58.42 35.81 -18.22
CA VAL A 326 57.89 37.16 -17.96
C VAL A 326 59.01 38.22 -17.96
N LYS A 327 60.20 37.87 -17.45
CA LYS A 327 61.38 38.76 -17.51
C LYS A 327 61.83 39.03 -18.94
N GLU A 328 61.82 38.01 -19.79
CA GLU A 328 62.23 38.06 -21.19
C GLU A 328 61.12 38.64 -22.11
N GLY A 329 59.95 38.97 -21.57
CA GLY A 329 58.83 39.52 -22.34
C GLY A 329 58.15 38.51 -23.26
N LYS A 330 58.35 37.20 -23.03
CA LYS A 330 57.63 36.10 -23.70
C LYS A 330 56.21 35.93 -23.16
N ALA A 331 55.95 36.42 -21.95
CA ALA A 331 54.62 36.51 -21.37
C ALA A 331 54.47 37.77 -20.52
N ASP A 332 53.23 38.15 -20.21
CA ASP A 332 52.90 39.40 -19.53
C ASP A 332 52.49 39.19 -18.07
N VAL A 333 51.88 38.04 -17.74
CA VAL A 333 51.38 37.72 -16.39
C VAL A 333 51.69 36.26 -16.03
N ILE A 334 52.08 36.00 -14.78
CA ILE A 334 52.08 34.67 -14.15
C ILE A 334 50.80 34.54 -13.35
N CYS A 335 49.92 33.61 -13.72
CA CYS A 335 48.62 33.49 -13.06
C CYS A 335 48.71 32.83 -11.67
N PHE A 336 49.75 32.06 -11.38
CA PHE A 336 49.94 31.35 -10.12
C PHE A 336 51.31 31.71 -9.52
N PHE A 337 51.35 32.72 -8.65
CA PHE A 337 52.58 33.21 -8.05
C PHE A 337 52.45 33.35 -6.54
N ASN A 338 53.47 32.95 -5.77
CA ASN A 338 53.42 33.01 -4.32
C ASN A 338 53.60 34.45 -3.84
N SER A 339 52.73 34.92 -2.96
CA SER A 339 52.68 36.30 -2.47
C SER A 339 53.75 36.57 -1.41
N ASP A 340 55.02 36.45 -1.80
CA ASP A 340 56.18 36.84 -0.99
C ASP A 340 56.82 38.10 -1.60
N TYR A 341 56.75 39.22 -0.87
CA TYR A 341 57.29 40.49 -1.32
C TYR A 341 58.82 40.49 -1.44
N GLY A 342 59.53 39.87 -0.49
CA GLY A 342 61.00 39.82 -0.51
C GLY A 342 61.51 38.95 -1.66
N TRP A 343 60.87 37.81 -1.86
CA TRP A 343 61.22 36.87 -2.92
C TRP A 343 60.84 37.39 -4.31
N SER A 344 59.69 38.06 -4.45
CA SER A 344 59.25 38.65 -5.72
C SER A 344 60.15 39.80 -6.17
N GLU A 345 60.60 40.66 -5.26
CA GLU A 345 61.50 41.77 -5.56
C GLU A 345 62.87 41.28 -6.06
N GLN A 346 63.45 40.28 -5.38
CA GLN A 346 64.70 39.63 -5.80
C GLN A 346 64.58 39.02 -7.21
N ASN A 347 63.39 38.55 -7.56
CA ASN A 347 63.09 37.98 -8.87
C ASN A 347 62.53 38.99 -9.87
N GLY A 348 62.50 40.29 -9.58
CA GLY A 348 62.03 41.30 -10.53
C GLY A 348 60.59 41.10 -10.99
N ILE A 349 59.72 40.62 -10.11
CA ILE A 349 58.28 40.45 -10.34
C ILE A 349 57.53 41.36 -9.36
N LYS A 350 56.52 42.09 -9.86
CA LYS A 350 55.53 42.80 -9.04
C LYS A 350 54.36 41.86 -8.78
N ILE A 351 53.88 41.81 -7.55
CA ILE A 351 52.76 40.95 -7.15
C ILE A 351 51.55 41.77 -6.75
N THR A 352 50.37 41.37 -7.22
CA THR A 352 49.09 41.98 -6.80
C THR A 352 48.73 41.58 -5.37
N SER A 353 47.64 42.16 -4.83
CA SER A 353 46.88 41.56 -3.75
C SER A 353 46.65 40.06 -4.02
N PRO A 354 46.72 39.21 -2.98
CA PRO A 354 46.43 37.80 -3.15
C PRO A 354 44.97 37.60 -3.53
N TYR A 355 44.74 36.77 -4.53
CA TYR A 355 43.39 36.41 -4.99
C TYR A 355 42.96 35.03 -4.47
N MET A 356 43.89 34.24 -3.94
CA MET A 356 43.65 32.90 -3.40
C MET A 356 44.59 32.62 -2.22
N THR A 357 44.14 31.81 -1.26
CA THR A 357 44.98 31.27 -0.19
C THR A 357 44.93 29.74 -0.26
N LEU A 358 46.10 29.11 -0.31
CA LEU A 358 46.27 27.67 -0.25
C LEU A 358 46.59 27.24 1.18
N ASN A 359 45.83 26.26 1.65
CA ASN A 359 46.17 25.50 2.84
C ASN A 359 46.89 24.22 2.43
N TYR A 360 47.64 23.64 3.37
CA TYR A 360 48.39 22.41 3.15
C TYR A 360 47.97 21.31 4.08
N SER A 361 48.22 20.08 3.66
CA SER A 361 47.92 18.90 4.43
C SER A 361 49.03 17.87 4.32
N ILE A 362 49.30 17.21 5.44
CA ILE A 362 50.14 16.02 5.48
C ILE A 362 49.27 14.80 5.19
N ILE A 363 49.63 14.04 4.17
CA ILE A 363 49.02 12.74 3.89
C ILE A 363 49.92 11.64 4.44
N THR A 364 49.42 10.83 5.36
CA THR A 364 50.19 9.73 5.98
C THR A 364 49.32 8.50 6.29
N LYS A 365 49.95 7.32 6.42
CA LYS A 365 49.32 6.10 6.93
C LYS A 365 49.22 6.08 8.47
N ASN A 366 50.16 6.72 9.18
CA ASN A 366 50.33 6.61 10.63
C ASN A 366 50.10 7.95 11.33
N TYR A 367 48.89 8.15 11.85
CA TYR A 367 48.48 9.37 12.55
C TYR A 367 49.04 9.52 13.98
N LYS A 368 49.52 8.43 14.59
CA LYS A 368 49.98 8.43 15.99
C LYS A 368 51.43 8.91 16.06
N ASN A 369 51.63 10.23 16.29
CA ASN A 369 52.84 10.89 16.81
C ASN A 369 54.19 10.18 16.53
N THR A 370 54.37 9.70 15.30
CA THR A 370 55.55 8.93 14.88
C THR A 370 56.46 9.89 14.15
N LYS A 371 57.76 9.77 14.44
CA LYS A 371 58.79 10.53 13.74
C LYS A 371 58.64 10.31 12.24
N ILE A 372 58.52 11.39 11.47
CA ILE A 372 58.42 11.35 10.01
C ILE A 372 59.86 11.46 9.50
N ASP A 373 60.40 10.43 8.85
CA ASP A 373 61.79 10.45 8.36
C ASP A 373 61.87 10.83 6.88
N ASN A 374 60.85 10.55 6.07
CA ASN A 374 60.80 10.88 4.64
C ASN A 374 59.49 11.58 4.26
N ILE A 375 59.60 12.80 3.73
CA ILE A 375 58.47 13.61 3.27
C ILE A 375 58.52 13.74 1.75
N ALA A 376 57.51 13.22 1.07
CA ALA A 376 57.33 13.34 -0.36
C ALA A 376 56.69 14.70 -0.72
N VAL A 377 57.30 15.41 -1.67
CA VAL A 377 56.83 16.72 -2.16
C VAL A 377 56.93 16.76 -3.68
N ALA A 378 56.03 17.48 -4.35
CA ALA A 378 56.13 17.69 -5.79
C ALA A 378 57.37 18.55 -6.16
N GLU A 379 57.95 18.31 -7.34
CA GLU A 379 59.06 19.10 -7.90
C GLU A 379 58.67 20.58 -8.14
N SER A 380 57.39 20.82 -8.43
CA SER A 380 56.84 22.17 -8.62
C SER A 380 56.73 22.97 -7.32
N ASP A 381 56.81 22.32 -6.17
CA ASP A 381 56.56 22.94 -4.86
C ASP A 381 57.87 23.20 -4.11
N THR A 382 58.51 24.32 -4.41
CA THR A 382 59.81 24.69 -3.82
C THR A 382 59.69 25.59 -2.59
N PHE A 383 58.49 26.11 -2.29
CA PHE A 383 58.29 27.14 -1.26
C PHE A 383 58.02 26.56 0.13
N ASN A 384 57.64 25.30 0.19
CA ASN A 384 57.29 24.64 1.45
C ASN A 384 58.51 24.04 2.17
N ASP A 385 59.69 24.04 1.54
CA ASP A 385 60.90 23.40 2.07
C ASP A 385 61.36 23.97 3.41
N GLU A 386 61.29 25.29 3.56
CA GLU A 386 61.72 25.95 4.79
C GLU A 386 60.80 25.58 5.95
N TYR A 387 59.48 25.65 5.72
CA TYR A 387 58.47 25.22 6.68
C TYR A 387 58.66 23.74 7.07
N ILE A 388 58.82 22.86 6.07
CA ILE A 388 59.01 21.43 6.30
C ILE A 388 60.27 21.17 7.14
N LYS A 389 61.39 21.83 6.84
CA LYS A 389 62.64 21.68 7.59
C LYS A 389 62.54 22.20 9.02
N GLU A 390 61.79 23.26 9.25
CA GLU A 390 61.59 23.85 10.57
C GLU A 390 60.68 22.99 11.47
N HIS A 391 59.58 22.49 10.92
CA HIS A 391 58.52 21.79 11.67
C HIS A 391 58.71 20.27 11.72
N TYR A 392 59.40 19.68 10.74
CA TYR A 392 59.75 18.26 10.67
C TYR A 392 61.27 18.06 10.68
N LYS A 393 61.90 18.47 11.80
CA LYS A 393 63.37 18.43 11.96
C LYS A 393 63.89 17.00 11.85
N GLY A 394 64.82 16.79 10.92
CA GLY A 394 65.45 15.48 10.67
C GLY A 394 64.80 14.65 9.58
N SER A 395 63.70 15.12 8.97
CA SER A 395 63.09 14.49 7.79
C SER A 395 63.87 14.80 6.51
N ASN A 396 63.95 13.83 5.61
CA ASN A 396 64.47 13.96 4.26
C ASN A 396 63.34 14.32 3.28
N ILE A 397 63.52 15.38 2.50
CA ILE A 397 62.55 15.80 1.47
C ILE A 397 62.83 15.03 0.18
N GLN A 398 61.88 14.20 -0.25
CA GLN A 398 61.94 13.43 -1.48
C GLN A 398 61.07 14.08 -2.57
N ARG A 399 61.65 14.32 -3.75
CA ARG A 399 60.99 15.03 -4.85
C ARG A 399 60.35 14.08 -5.86
N TYR A 400 59.12 14.39 -6.25
CA TYR A 400 58.37 13.63 -7.24
C TYR A 400 57.80 14.55 -8.33
N LYS A 401 57.66 14.04 -9.56
CA LYS A 401 57.21 14.84 -10.72
C LYS A 401 55.82 15.49 -10.58
N SER A 402 54.98 14.99 -9.67
CA SER A 402 53.64 15.51 -9.41
C SER A 402 53.22 15.18 -7.97
N GLU A 403 52.22 15.90 -7.45
CA GLU A 403 51.63 15.62 -6.14
C GLU A 403 51.02 14.22 -6.09
N GLU A 404 50.41 13.75 -7.18
CA GLU A 404 49.93 12.36 -7.32
C GLU A 404 51.03 11.33 -7.00
N LYS A 405 52.22 11.52 -7.57
CA LYS A 405 53.35 10.62 -7.34
C LYS A 405 53.89 10.71 -5.92
N ALA A 406 53.89 11.91 -5.34
CA ALA A 406 54.27 12.10 -3.94
C ALA A 406 53.31 11.35 -2.99
N ILE A 407 52.00 11.43 -3.24
CA ILE A 407 50.98 10.72 -2.45
C ILE A 407 51.08 9.19 -2.65
N ASN A 408 51.33 8.76 -3.89
CA ASN A 408 51.54 7.34 -4.19
C ASN A 408 52.76 6.76 -3.48
N ALA A 409 53.84 7.53 -3.28
CA ALA A 409 54.99 7.10 -2.50
C ALA A 409 54.62 6.76 -1.03
N VAL A 410 53.66 7.49 -0.45
CA VAL A 410 53.12 7.16 0.89
C VAL A 410 52.29 5.88 0.83
N LYS A 411 51.48 5.70 -0.22
CA LYS A 411 50.68 4.50 -0.44
C LYS A 411 51.55 3.24 -0.66
N SER A 412 52.67 3.33 -1.35
CA SER A 412 53.64 2.22 -1.52
C SER A 412 54.52 2.02 -0.28
N GLY A 413 54.71 3.05 0.55
CA GLY A 413 55.59 3.02 1.72
C GLY A 413 57.01 3.51 1.44
N ASP A 414 57.26 4.12 0.29
CA ASP A 414 58.54 4.74 -0.07
C ASP A 414 58.77 6.08 0.66
N ALA A 415 57.69 6.70 1.16
CA ALA A 415 57.71 7.88 2.02
C ALA A 415 56.76 7.72 3.21
N ASP A 416 57.07 8.39 4.33
CA ASP A 416 56.26 8.34 5.57
C ASP A 416 55.06 9.28 5.50
N ALA A 417 55.24 10.40 4.79
CA ALA A 417 54.23 11.44 4.59
C ALA A 417 54.40 12.12 3.24
N ALA A 418 53.32 12.71 2.71
CA ALA A 418 53.36 13.63 1.59
C ALA A 418 52.85 15.00 2.04
N PHE A 419 53.57 16.06 1.72
CA PHE A 419 53.15 17.44 1.97
C PHE A 419 52.55 18.00 0.69
N VAL A 420 51.24 18.24 0.67
CA VAL A 420 50.50 18.65 -0.53
C VAL A 420 49.43 19.68 -0.18
N ASN A 421 48.97 20.46 -1.16
CA ASN A 421 47.89 21.41 -0.92
C ASN A 421 46.58 20.68 -0.55
N THR A 422 45.75 21.30 0.29
CA THR A 422 44.53 20.68 0.85
C THR A 422 43.51 20.30 -0.23
N TYR A 423 43.35 21.10 -1.29
CA TYR A 423 42.44 20.76 -2.39
C TYR A 423 42.83 19.44 -3.07
N SER A 424 44.13 19.22 -3.23
CA SER A 424 44.66 17.98 -3.78
C SER A 424 44.52 16.84 -2.77
N ALA A 425 44.80 17.10 -1.50
CA ALA A 425 44.64 16.10 -0.44
C ALA A 425 43.20 15.59 -0.33
N GLU A 426 42.21 16.48 -0.40
CA GLU A 426 40.79 16.15 -0.38
C GLU A 426 40.38 15.30 -1.59
N ASP A 427 40.79 15.71 -2.80
CA ASP A 427 40.50 14.96 -4.03
C ASP A 427 41.10 13.54 -3.99
N TYR A 428 42.37 13.40 -3.61
CA TYR A 428 43.01 12.08 -3.56
C TYR A 428 42.44 11.20 -2.45
N ILE A 429 42.10 11.73 -1.27
CA ILE A 429 41.47 10.92 -0.22
C ILE A 429 40.13 10.34 -0.67
N GLN A 430 39.38 11.08 -1.47
CA GLN A 430 38.10 10.61 -2.02
C GLN A 430 38.29 9.52 -3.10
N LYS A 431 39.38 9.52 -3.86
CA LYS A 431 39.64 8.67 -5.03
C LYS A 431 40.33 7.31 -4.75
N ASP A 432 40.02 6.62 -3.65
CA ASP A 432 40.56 5.28 -3.29
C ASP A 432 41.91 5.25 -2.51
N TYR A 433 42.08 6.20 -1.60
CA TYR A 433 43.21 6.26 -0.65
C TYR A 433 42.76 6.08 0.81
N ASN A 434 41.79 5.18 1.07
CA ASN A 434 41.18 4.95 2.39
C ASN A 434 42.15 4.63 3.55
N ASN A 435 43.36 4.17 3.24
CA ASN A 435 44.39 3.85 4.23
C ASN A 435 45.33 5.03 4.51
N LEU A 436 45.13 6.17 3.84
CA LEU A 436 45.83 7.42 4.08
C LEU A 436 44.91 8.39 4.82
N LYS A 437 45.50 9.26 5.63
CA LYS A 437 44.81 10.36 6.32
C LYS A 437 45.46 11.67 5.93
N ALA A 438 44.64 12.67 5.58
CA ALA A 438 45.09 14.06 5.51
C ALA A 438 44.96 14.70 6.88
N ILE A 439 46.02 15.36 7.30
CA ILE A 439 46.07 16.18 8.50
C ILE A 439 46.26 17.60 8.02
N LEU A 440 45.30 18.48 8.29
CA LEU A 440 45.40 19.90 7.95
C LEU A 440 46.55 20.53 8.75
N VAL A 441 47.41 21.25 8.05
CA VAL A 441 48.48 22.06 8.64
C VAL A 441 47.88 23.43 8.95
N ASN A 442 47.55 23.66 10.22
CA ASN A 442 46.73 24.82 10.64
C ASN A 442 47.52 26.14 10.73
N ASP A 443 48.83 26.03 10.92
CA ASP A 443 49.78 27.11 11.14
C ASP A 443 50.50 27.56 9.85
N TYR A 444 50.26 26.88 8.73
CA TYR A 444 50.87 27.19 7.45
C TYR A 444 49.87 27.37 6.32
N LYS A 445 49.99 28.50 5.63
CA LYS A 445 49.20 28.84 4.45
C LYS A 445 50.05 29.64 3.48
N THR A 446 49.79 29.49 2.19
CA THR A 446 50.45 30.27 1.16
C THR A 446 49.43 31.11 0.42
N ASN A 447 49.71 32.40 0.30
CA ASN A 447 48.89 33.32 -0.48
C ASN A 447 49.36 33.29 -1.93
N ILE A 448 48.41 33.33 -2.87
CA ILE A 448 48.64 33.32 -4.31
C ILE A 448 48.19 34.66 -4.90
N SER A 449 49.10 35.30 -5.62
CA SER A 449 48.94 36.57 -6.35
C SER A 449 49.20 36.37 -7.84
N LEU A 450 48.85 37.39 -8.63
CA LEU A 450 49.36 37.50 -9.99
C LEU A 450 50.76 38.09 -9.97
N GLY A 451 51.68 37.49 -10.74
CA GLY A 451 53.01 38.03 -10.98
C GLY A 451 53.04 38.83 -12.28
N VAL A 452 53.46 40.08 -12.23
CA VAL A 452 53.65 40.95 -13.40
C VAL A 452 55.13 41.33 -13.49
N GLY A 453 55.75 41.20 -14.65
CA GLY A 453 57.17 41.50 -14.84
C GLY A 453 57.51 42.94 -14.47
N LYS A 454 58.67 43.19 -13.85
CA LYS A 454 59.12 44.54 -13.45
C LYS A 454 59.24 45.52 -14.63
N ASN A 455 59.50 44.99 -15.83
CA ASN A 455 59.61 45.77 -17.08
C ASN A 455 58.25 46.05 -17.75
N ILE A 456 57.15 45.54 -17.19
CA ILE A 456 55.80 45.68 -17.74
C ILE A 456 55.13 46.93 -17.17
N ASN A 457 54.24 47.53 -17.97
CA ASN A 457 53.57 48.79 -17.68
C ASN A 457 52.88 48.77 -16.29
N PRO A 458 53.20 49.72 -15.37
CA PRO A 458 52.59 49.79 -14.04
C PRO A 458 51.06 49.97 -14.08
N THR A 459 50.51 50.48 -15.19
CA THR A 459 49.07 50.59 -15.41
C THR A 459 48.40 49.20 -15.49
N LEU A 460 49.03 48.20 -16.12
CA LEU A 460 48.47 46.83 -16.16
C LEU A 460 48.40 46.21 -14.76
N TYR A 461 49.46 46.40 -13.97
CA TYR A 461 49.48 46.00 -12.56
C TYR A 461 48.31 46.63 -11.79
N SER A 462 48.14 47.96 -11.88
CA SER A 462 47.08 48.69 -11.17
C SER A 462 45.68 48.22 -11.58
N ILE A 463 45.47 47.93 -12.87
CA ILE A 463 44.19 47.40 -13.36
C ILE A 463 43.89 46.01 -12.77
N LEU A 464 44.86 45.09 -12.85
CA LEU A 464 44.70 43.73 -12.36
C LEU A 464 44.48 43.71 -10.84
N ASP A 465 45.23 44.53 -10.10
CA ASP A 465 45.11 44.63 -8.65
C ASP A 465 43.75 45.20 -8.21
N LYS A 466 43.25 46.24 -8.88
CA LYS A 466 41.89 46.77 -8.65
C LYS A 466 40.81 45.74 -8.95
N ARG A 467 40.98 44.94 -10.02
CA ARG A 467 40.01 43.89 -10.36
C ARG A 467 40.02 42.80 -9.30
N ILE A 468 41.19 42.33 -8.86
CA ILE A 468 41.32 41.31 -7.81
C ILE A 468 40.64 41.75 -6.52
N ASN A 469 40.88 42.98 -6.08
CA ASN A 469 40.26 43.53 -4.86
C ASN A 469 38.73 43.71 -4.98
N ALA A 470 38.18 43.62 -6.20
CA ALA A 470 36.75 43.68 -6.48
C ALA A 470 36.16 42.32 -6.92
N LEU A 471 36.90 41.21 -6.79
CA LEU A 471 36.36 39.88 -7.09
C LEU A 471 35.24 39.52 -6.12
N ASN A 472 34.18 38.93 -6.66
CA ASN A 472 33.09 38.41 -5.86
C ASN A 472 33.52 37.10 -5.19
N LYS A 473 33.44 37.05 -3.86
CA LYS A 473 33.75 35.84 -3.09
C LYS A 473 32.82 34.67 -3.45
N ASP A 474 31.59 34.95 -3.87
CA ASP A 474 30.62 33.93 -4.27
C ASP A 474 31.05 33.25 -5.59
N GLU A 475 31.39 34.04 -6.63
CA GLU A 475 31.87 33.52 -7.93
C GLU A 475 33.20 32.76 -7.80
N TYR A 476 34.11 33.28 -6.96
CA TYR A 476 35.36 32.62 -6.60
C TYR A 476 35.11 31.26 -5.93
N SER A 477 34.18 31.20 -4.99
CA SER A 477 33.84 29.97 -4.26
C SER A 477 33.15 28.95 -5.16
N GLU A 478 32.32 29.39 -6.10
CA GLU A 478 31.68 28.53 -7.12
C GLU A 478 32.71 27.88 -8.04
N ILE A 479 33.74 28.63 -8.49
CA ILE A 479 34.82 28.07 -9.30
C ILE A 479 35.59 27.00 -8.51
N ILE A 480 35.94 27.27 -7.26
CA ILE A 480 36.61 26.26 -6.41
C ILE A 480 35.71 25.03 -6.26
N ALA A 481 34.45 25.22 -5.85
CA ALA A 481 33.51 24.13 -5.65
C ALA A 481 33.32 23.28 -6.92
N LYS A 482 33.28 23.89 -8.11
CA LYS A 482 33.19 23.17 -9.40
C LYS A 482 34.35 22.20 -9.62
N HIS A 483 35.54 22.51 -9.10
CA HIS A 483 36.75 21.69 -9.28
C HIS A 483 37.07 20.80 -8.08
N THR A 484 36.44 21.01 -6.92
CA THR A 484 36.71 20.26 -5.67
C THR A 484 35.51 19.46 -5.14
N ILE A 485 34.28 19.84 -5.49
CA ILE A 485 33.04 19.17 -5.07
C ILE A 485 32.33 18.67 -6.34
N PHE A 486 32.09 17.35 -6.41
CA PHE A 486 31.52 16.58 -7.53
C PHE A 486 32.49 16.11 -8.63
N GLN A 487 33.12 14.97 -8.37
CA GLN A 487 32.94 13.83 -9.26
C GLN A 487 32.20 12.75 -8.48
N ASP A 488 31.14 12.18 -9.07
CA ASP A 488 30.34 11.07 -8.51
C ASP A 488 31.23 9.83 -8.25
N TYR A 489 32.01 9.84 -7.18
CA TYR A 489 32.53 8.61 -6.61
C TYR A 489 31.37 7.91 -5.93
N LYS A 490 30.74 6.98 -6.67
CA LYS A 490 29.89 5.97 -6.06
C LYS A 490 30.75 5.23 -5.03
N ILE A 491 30.62 5.60 -3.76
CA ILE A 491 31.23 4.87 -2.65
C ILE A 491 30.83 3.42 -2.85
N SER A 492 31.81 2.56 -3.12
CA SER A 492 31.49 1.14 -3.27
C SER A 492 31.04 0.61 -1.92
N LEU A 493 30.14 -0.38 -1.91
CA LEU A 493 29.67 -1.00 -0.68
C LEU A 493 30.84 -1.45 0.22
N SER A 494 31.93 -1.93 -0.39
CA SER A 494 33.16 -2.31 0.31
C SER A 494 33.83 -1.14 1.04
N GLN A 495 33.88 0.04 0.43
CA GLN A 495 34.50 1.23 1.02
C GLN A 495 33.65 1.78 2.17
N TYR A 496 32.32 1.79 2.04
CA TYR A 496 31.42 2.17 3.13
C TYR A 496 31.58 1.25 4.35
N ILE A 497 31.66 -0.07 4.13
CA ILE A 497 31.87 -1.06 5.19
C ILE A 497 33.18 -0.81 5.95
N HIS A 498 34.25 -0.46 5.24
CA HIS A 498 35.57 -0.21 5.85
C HIS A 498 35.63 1.11 6.63
N GLN A 499 35.00 2.17 6.13
CA GLN A 499 35.00 3.49 6.77
C GLN A 499 34.09 3.54 8.01
N HIS A 500 33.04 2.71 8.02
CA HIS A 500 32.01 2.72 9.05
C HIS A 500 31.82 1.34 9.70
N PRO A 501 32.84 0.70 10.29
CA PRO A 501 32.72 -0.68 10.74
C PRO A 501 31.69 -0.82 11.87
N VAL A 502 31.62 0.14 12.80
CA VAL A 502 30.63 0.11 13.89
C VAL A 502 29.22 0.39 13.38
N GLN A 503 29.02 1.42 12.53
CA GLN A 503 27.69 1.68 11.96
C GLN A 503 27.27 0.55 11.01
N THR A 504 28.20 -0.08 10.29
CA THR A 504 27.92 -1.24 9.44
C THR A 504 27.52 -2.43 10.27
N VAL A 505 28.19 -2.72 11.38
CA VAL A 505 27.79 -3.79 12.31
C VAL A 505 26.43 -3.48 12.92
N LEU A 506 26.17 -2.24 13.35
CA LEU A 506 24.88 -1.83 13.90
C LEU A 506 23.75 -1.88 12.86
N ILE A 507 23.98 -1.40 11.64
CA ILE A 507 23.02 -1.45 10.53
C ILE A 507 22.79 -2.91 10.13
N SER A 508 23.84 -3.74 10.05
CA SER A 508 23.72 -5.17 9.77
C SER A 508 22.97 -5.89 10.88
N PHE A 509 23.20 -5.52 12.13
CA PHE A 509 22.49 -6.08 13.29
C PHE A 509 21.02 -5.63 13.32
N CYS A 510 20.74 -4.34 13.08
CA CYS A 510 19.38 -3.83 12.94
C CYS A 510 18.66 -4.45 11.74
N PHE A 511 19.34 -4.63 10.61
CA PHE A 511 18.83 -5.31 9.43
C PHE A 511 18.55 -6.78 9.72
N PHE A 512 19.44 -7.46 10.46
CA PHE A 512 19.22 -8.83 10.92
C PHE A 512 18.07 -8.94 11.92
N LEU A 513 17.91 -7.96 12.81
CA LEU A 513 16.76 -7.87 13.72
C LEU A 513 15.46 -7.59 12.98
N VAL A 514 15.49 -6.75 11.94
CA VAL A 514 14.34 -6.50 11.05
C VAL A 514 14.02 -7.76 10.25
N ILE A 515 15.01 -8.47 9.72
CA ILE A 515 14.82 -9.77 9.04
C ILE A 515 14.24 -10.78 10.02
N ILE A 516 14.76 -10.90 11.24
CA ILE A 516 14.21 -11.79 12.27
C ILE A 516 12.79 -11.36 12.63
N ALA A 517 12.52 -10.07 12.79
CA ALA A 517 11.18 -9.57 13.09
C ALA A 517 10.21 -9.84 11.95
N VAL A 518 10.63 -9.64 10.69
CA VAL A 518 9.85 -9.94 9.48
C VAL A 518 9.66 -11.45 9.33
N LEU A 519 10.69 -12.28 9.50
CA LEU A 519 10.56 -13.74 9.51
C LEU A 519 9.66 -14.21 10.63
N SER A 520 9.79 -13.66 11.84
CA SER A 520 8.93 -13.99 12.98
C SER A 520 7.50 -13.54 12.73
N TYR A 521 7.30 -12.38 12.11
CA TYR A 521 6.01 -11.85 11.71
C TYR A 521 5.39 -12.68 10.59
N VAL A 522 6.15 -13.05 9.56
CA VAL A 522 5.75 -13.92 8.45
C VAL A 522 5.48 -15.33 8.95
N ILE A 523 6.26 -15.88 9.88
CA ILE A 523 5.98 -17.17 10.52
C ILE A 523 4.73 -17.06 11.38
N ALA A 524 4.54 -15.98 12.14
CA ALA A 524 3.34 -15.76 12.93
C ALA A 524 2.09 -15.55 12.05
N ILE A 525 2.22 -14.84 10.94
CA ILE A 525 1.20 -14.61 9.91
C ILE A 525 0.92 -15.91 9.18
N ASN A 526 1.93 -16.65 8.73
CA ASN A 526 1.75 -17.95 8.08
C ASN A 526 1.18 -18.97 9.05
N LYS A 527 1.49 -18.89 10.35
CA LYS A 527 0.88 -19.74 11.37
C LYS A 527 -0.57 -19.33 11.63
N ARG A 528 -0.88 -18.03 11.69
CA ARG A 528 -2.26 -17.53 11.79
C ARG A 528 -3.07 -17.83 10.52
N HIS A 529 -2.52 -17.63 9.34
CA HIS A 529 -3.12 -17.98 8.07
C HIS A 529 -3.22 -19.48 7.91
N SER A 530 -2.22 -20.27 8.29
CA SER A 530 -2.32 -21.74 8.22
C SER A 530 -3.38 -22.24 9.19
N ASN A 531 -3.49 -21.68 10.40
CA ASN A 531 -4.57 -22.01 11.33
C ASN A 531 -5.93 -21.53 10.81
N HIS A 532 -6.00 -20.35 10.21
CA HIS A 532 -7.24 -19.80 9.66
C HIS A 532 -7.68 -20.53 8.38
N ILE A 533 -6.75 -20.89 7.51
CA ILE A 533 -6.97 -21.74 6.33
C ILE A 533 -7.37 -23.13 6.78
N PHE A 534 -6.74 -23.67 7.84
CA PHE A 534 -7.14 -24.95 8.41
C PHE A 534 -8.57 -24.88 8.97
N ASP A 535 -8.89 -23.85 9.75
CA ASP A 535 -10.25 -23.64 10.26
C ASP A 535 -11.27 -23.43 9.12
N LEU A 536 -10.93 -22.69 8.05
CA LEU A 536 -11.80 -22.53 6.88
C LEU A 536 -11.95 -23.81 6.05
N ALA A 537 -10.87 -24.60 5.91
CA ALA A 537 -10.84 -25.79 5.09
C ALA A 537 -11.50 -27.00 5.77
N PHE A 538 -11.40 -27.09 7.11
CA PHE A 538 -11.83 -28.26 7.87
C PHE A 538 -12.94 -27.98 8.89
N LYS A 539 -13.26 -26.73 9.24
CA LYS A 539 -14.38 -26.40 10.13
C LYS A 539 -15.46 -25.61 9.42
N ASP A 540 -16.67 -25.75 9.93
CA ASP A 540 -17.73 -24.78 9.72
C ASP A 540 -17.56 -23.68 10.78
N VAL A 541 -17.07 -22.53 10.33
CA VAL A 541 -16.78 -21.38 11.20
C VAL A 541 -18.04 -20.77 11.80
N GLU A 542 -19.18 -20.84 11.11
CA GLU A 542 -20.45 -20.25 11.57
C GLU A 542 -21.08 -21.07 12.69
N ASN A 543 -20.94 -22.40 12.58
CA ASN A 543 -21.56 -23.37 13.49
C ASN A 543 -20.61 -23.93 14.57
N GLY A 544 -19.30 -23.68 14.46
CA GLY A 544 -18.31 -24.07 15.46
C GLY A 544 -18.06 -25.59 15.55
N VAL A 545 -18.36 -26.32 14.49
CA VAL A 545 -18.16 -27.78 14.34
C VAL A 545 -17.27 -28.08 13.13
N TRP A 546 -16.92 -29.34 12.90
CA TRP A 546 -16.16 -29.70 11.68
C TRP A 546 -17.03 -29.50 10.43
N ASN A 547 -16.41 -29.33 9.27
CA ASN A 547 -17.10 -29.46 7.99
C ASN A 547 -16.87 -30.88 7.43
N TYR A 548 -17.39 -31.17 6.23
CA TYR A 548 -17.22 -32.50 5.60
C TYR A 548 -15.75 -32.94 5.49
N ASN A 549 -14.86 -32.05 5.02
CA ASN A 549 -13.43 -32.35 4.89
C ASN A 549 -12.79 -32.60 6.27
N GLY A 550 -13.21 -31.83 7.29
CA GLY A 550 -12.82 -32.05 8.67
C GLY A 550 -13.22 -33.41 9.19
N PHE A 551 -14.45 -33.84 8.88
CA PHE A 551 -14.94 -35.16 9.25
C PHE A 551 -14.12 -36.27 8.58
N GLU A 552 -13.90 -36.17 7.27
CA GLU A 552 -13.14 -37.14 6.48
C GLU A 552 -11.67 -37.25 6.95
N ASP A 553 -11.03 -36.15 7.36
CA ASP A 553 -9.65 -36.14 7.86
C ASP A 553 -9.54 -36.65 9.31
N GLN A 554 -10.48 -36.29 10.19
CA GLN A 554 -10.38 -36.61 11.62
C GLN A 554 -10.95 -37.98 11.98
N ALA A 555 -12.00 -38.45 11.30
CA ALA A 555 -12.64 -39.73 11.62
C ALA A 555 -11.67 -40.92 11.50
N PRO A 556 -10.87 -41.10 10.42
CA PRO A 556 -9.90 -42.18 10.34
C PRO A 556 -8.88 -42.16 11.49
N ARG A 557 -8.42 -40.97 11.91
CA ARG A 557 -7.48 -40.80 13.02
C ARG A 557 -8.09 -41.23 14.35
N ILE A 558 -9.37 -40.94 14.57
CA ILE A 558 -10.10 -41.37 15.77
C ILE A 558 -10.26 -42.89 15.77
N LEU A 559 -10.67 -43.47 14.63
CA LEU A 559 -10.82 -44.92 14.47
C LEU A 559 -9.49 -45.67 14.68
N GLU A 560 -8.38 -45.13 14.17
CA GLU A 560 -7.06 -45.73 14.33
C GLU A 560 -6.50 -45.59 15.76
N LYS A 561 -6.75 -44.46 16.42
CA LYS A 561 -6.30 -44.22 17.79
C LYS A 561 -7.04 -45.07 18.83
N HIS A 562 -8.28 -45.46 18.54
CA HIS A 562 -9.18 -46.15 19.45
C HIS A 562 -9.72 -47.45 18.84
N ARG A 563 -8.83 -48.32 18.34
CA ARG A 563 -9.21 -49.61 17.70
C ARG A 563 -9.97 -50.57 18.62
N GLU A 564 -9.92 -50.36 19.93
CA GLU A 564 -10.60 -51.16 20.94
C GLU A 564 -12.10 -50.84 21.09
N LYS A 565 -12.59 -49.77 20.46
CA LYS A 565 -13.99 -49.33 20.55
C LYS A 565 -14.73 -49.55 19.24
N PHE A 566 -16.03 -49.82 19.33
CA PHE A 566 -16.89 -49.81 18.16
C PHE A 566 -17.39 -48.40 17.87
N TYR A 567 -17.50 -48.06 16.59
CA TYR A 567 -17.92 -46.74 16.14
C TYR A 567 -19.06 -46.83 15.16
N THR A 568 -19.88 -45.80 15.14
CA THR A 568 -21.02 -45.65 14.24
C THR A 568 -20.92 -44.31 13.53
N VAL A 569 -21.13 -44.31 12.22
CA VAL A 569 -21.35 -43.10 11.43
C VAL A 569 -22.85 -42.85 11.34
N ILE A 570 -23.27 -41.64 11.69
CA ILE A 570 -24.67 -41.23 11.60
C ILE A 570 -24.74 -40.01 10.70
N ALA A 571 -25.64 -40.05 9.73
CA ALA A 571 -26.01 -38.91 8.92
C ALA A 571 -27.45 -38.51 9.25
N PHE A 572 -27.72 -37.22 9.45
CA PHE A 572 -29.09 -36.77 9.66
C PHE A 572 -29.36 -35.40 9.04
N ASP A 573 -30.63 -35.16 8.71
CA ASP A 573 -31.12 -33.88 8.20
C ASP A 573 -32.35 -33.39 8.97
N ILE A 574 -32.59 -32.08 8.91
CA ILE A 574 -33.78 -31.46 9.51
C ILE A 574 -34.97 -31.63 8.55
N SER A 575 -36.00 -32.33 9.03
CA SER A 575 -37.23 -32.55 8.28
C SER A 575 -37.88 -31.23 7.86
N LYS A 576 -38.16 -31.10 6.56
CA LYS A 576 -38.84 -29.94 5.97
C LYS A 576 -38.13 -28.60 6.22
N PHE A 577 -36.80 -28.59 6.29
CA PHE A 577 -36.02 -27.37 6.51
C PHE A 577 -36.30 -26.25 5.48
N ALA A 578 -36.55 -26.58 4.22
CA ALA A 578 -36.94 -25.61 3.20
C ALA A 578 -38.21 -24.81 3.60
N ILE A 579 -39.21 -25.48 4.18
CA ILE A 579 -40.45 -24.85 4.66
C ILE A 579 -40.16 -23.93 5.85
N ILE A 580 -39.20 -24.30 6.70
CA ILE A 580 -38.76 -23.43 7.81
C ILE A 580 -38.14 -22.15 7.25
N ASN A 581 -37.28 -22.25 6.23
CA ASN A 581 -36.69 -21.09 5.57
C ASN A 581 -37.73 -20.21 4.86
N GLU A 582 -38.73 -20.80 4.22
CA GLU A 582 -39.81 -20.07 3.54
C GLU A 582 -40.71 -19.33 4.54
N ASN A 583 -41.09 -19.98 5.64
CA ASN A 583 -42.03 -19.41 6.61
C ASN A 583 -41.38 -18.38 7.57
N TYR A 584 -40.11 -18.59 7.93
CA TYR A 584 -39.44 -17.80 8.98
C TYR A 584 -38.21 -17.02 8.49
N GLY A 585 -37.87 -17.13 7.22
CA GLY A 585 -36.70 -16.50 6.60
C GLY A 585 -35.40 -17.26 6.83
N ARG A 586 -34.44 -17.09 5.91
CA ARG A 586 -33.14 -17.77 5.92
C ARG A 586 -32.34 -17.53 7.21
N ASP A 587 -32.29 -16.29 7.70
CA ASP A 587 -31.60 -15.97 8.96
C ASP A 587 -32.09 -16.83 10.15
N SER A 588 -33.39 -17.16 10.18
CA SER A 588 -33.97 -17.99 11.24
C SER A 588 -33.58 -19.46 11.06
N GLY A 589 -33.46 -19.94 9.82
CA GLY A 589 -32.90 -21.25 9.50
C GLY A 589 -31.43 -21.38 9.91
N ASP A 590 -30.61 -20.36 9.63
CA ASP A 590 -29.20 -20.32 10.03
C ASP A 590 -29.05 -20.33 11.55
N MET A 591 -29.92 -19.60 12.28
CA MET A 591 -29.99 -19.68 13.74
C MET A 591 -30.34 -21.09 14.24
N ILE A 592 -31.26 -21.80 13.58
CA ILE A 592 -31.61 -23.18 13.93
C ILE A 592 -30.41 -24.12 13.73
N ILE A 593 -29.70 -24.03 12.61
CA ILE A 593 -28.51 -24.85 12.34
C ILE A 593 -27.47 -24.64 13.45
N LYS A 594 -27.24 -23.39 13.84
CA LYS A 594 -26.30 -23.04 14.90
C LYS A 594 -26.71 -23.58 16.27
N GLU A 595 -28.00 -23.48 16.60
CA GLU A 595 -28.53 -24.07 17.85
C GLU A 595 -28.45 -25.60 17.83
N VAL A 596 -28.72 -26.25 16.70
CA VAL A 596 -28.54 -27.70 16.54
C VAL A 596 -27.07 -28.09 16.78
N ALA A 597 -26.11 -27.41 16.15
CA ALA A 597 -24.69 -27.66 16.37
C ALA A 597 -24.28 -27.48 17.84
N SER A 598 -24.79 -26.43 18.50
CA SER A 598 -24.59 -26.18 19.93
C SER A 598 -25.16 -27.29 20.82
N VAL A 599 -26.38 -27.75 20.53
CA VAL A 599 -27.03 -28.86 21.24
C VAL A 599 -26.24 -30.16 21.06
N LEU A 600 -25.80 -30.48 19.84
CA LEU A 600 -24.97 -31.66 19.59
C LEU A 600 -23.68 -31.62 20.40
N ASN A 601 -22.97 -30.49 20.38
CA ASN A 601 -21.76 -30.29 21.19
C ASN A 601 -22.04 -30.46 22.70
N ARG A 602 -23.19 -30.00 23.19
CA ARG A 602 -23.55 -30.12 24.62
C ARG A 602 -23.94 -31.54 25.02
N VAL A 603 -24.75 -32.22 24.20
CA VAL A 603 -25.28 -33.56 24.50
C VAL A 603 -24.18 -34.62 24.34
N ILE A 604 -23.36 -34.47 23.32
CA ILE A 604 -22.39 -35.48 22.92
C ILE A 604 -21.00 -35.18 23.50
N GLY A 605 -20.59 -33.90 23.51
CA GLY A 605 -19.30 -33.44 24.03
C GLY A 605 -18.09 -33.97 23.24
N ASP A 606 -16.95 -34.05 23.91
CA ASP A 606 -15.67 -34.50 23.34
C ASP A 606 -15.63 -36.00 22.97
N ARG A 607 -16.74 -36.72 23.15
CA ARG A 607 -16.84 -38.16 22.89
C ARG A 607 -17.02 -38.50 21.41
N ALA A 608 -17.30 -37.50 20.57
CA ALA A 608 -17.67 -37.71 19.18
C ALA A 608 -17.08 -36.68 18.23
N LEU A 609 -17.08 -37.04 16.96
CA LEU A 609 -16.83 -36.10 15.87
C LEU A 609 -18.19 -35.59 15.36
N ILE A 610 -18.41 -34.29 15.41
CA ILE A 610 -19.60 -33.63 14.86
C ILE A 610 -19.18 -32.79 13.66
N ALA A 611 -19.86 -32.96 12.53
CA ALA A 611 -19.68 -32.11 11.36
C ALA A 611 -21.00 -31.61 10.79
N HIS A 612 -21.00 -30.34 10.37
CA HIS A 612 -22.05 -29.80 9.51
C HIS A 612 -21.56 -29.87 8.06
N VAL A 613 -22.31 -30.57 7.20
CA VAL A 613 -21.90 -30.83 5.82
C VAL A 613 -22.34 -29.69 4.91
N LYS A 614 -23.64 -29.41 4.92
CA LYS A 614 -24.28 -28.34 4.14
C LYS A 614 -25.76 -28.21 4.55
N ALA A 615 -26.30 -26.99 4.45
CA ALA A 615 -27.71 -26.71 4.69
C ALA A 615 -28.21 -27.28 6.04
N ASP A 616 -29.02 -28.34 6.01
CA ASP A 616 -29.57 -28.99 7.19
C ASP A 616 -28.91 -30.35 7.51
N HIS A 617 -27.82 -30.70 6.82
CA HIS A 617 -27.19 -32.02 6.91
C HIS A 617 -26.02 -32.05 7.91
N PHE A 618 -26.06 -33.01 8.82
CA PHE A 618 -25.03 -33.25 9.84
C PHE A 618 -24.49 -34.68 9.78
N LEU A 619 -23.22 -34.84 10.12
CA LEU A 619 -22.55 -36.12 10.32
C LEU A 619 -22.04 -36.24 11.76
N LEU A 620 -22.20 -37.42 12.33
CA LEU A 620 -21.68 -37.78 13.65
C LEU A 620 -20.85 -39.05 13.55
N LEU A 621 -19.71 -39.09 14.25
CA LEU A 621 -18.97 -40.32 14.56
C LEU A 621 -19.06 -40.56 16.06
N LEU A 622 -19.87 -41.55 16.47
CA LEU A 622 -20.06 -41.88 17.87
C LEU A 622 -19.41 -43.22 18.20
N PRO A 623 -18.63 -43.33 19.30
CA PRO A 623 -18.33 -44.62 19.88
C PRO A 623 -19.61 -45.20 20.47
N TYR A 624 -19.79 -46.51 20.38
CA TYR A 624 -20.90 -47.21 21.00
C TYR A 624 -20.43 -48.54 21.60
N ASP A 625 -21.07 -48.96 22.69
CA ASP A 625 -20.80 -50.23 23.36
C ASP A 625 -21.90 -51.25 23.03
N LEU A 626 -23.16 -50.87 23.26
CA LEU A 626 -24.36 -51.64 22.94
C LEU A 626 -25.29 -50.86 22.00
N LYS A 627 -26.05 -51.58 21.17
CA LYS A 627 -26.97 -50.95 20.20
C LYS A 627 -28.09 -50.19 20.92
N GLU A 628 -28.58 -50.68 22.06
CA GLU A 628 -29.61 -49.98 22.84
C GLU A 628 -29.14 -48.59 23.32
N ASP A 629 -27.88 -48.48 23.73
CA ASP A 629 -27.30 -47.20 24.20
C ASP A 629 -27.19 -46.16 23.07
N LEU A 630 -26.91 -46.63 21.84
CA LEU A 630 -26.91 -45.79 20.65
C LEU A 630 -28.31 -45.25 20.34
N GLU A 631 -29.34 -46.10 20.44
CA GLU A 631 -30.73 -45.68 20.22
C GLU A 631 -31.20 -44.67 21.26
N LEU A 632 -30.86 -44.87 22.53
CA LEU A 632 -31.14 -43.90 23.59
C LEU A 632 -30.45 -42.56 23.31
N THR A 633 -29.19 -42.59 22.88
CA THR A 633 -28.44 -41.38 22.51
C THR A 633 -29.11 -40.63 21.35
N LEU A 634 -29.55 -41.34 20.30
CA LEU A 634 -30.26 -40.75 19.17
C LEU A 634 -31.62 -40.17 19.55
N ILE A 635 -32.35 -40.85 20.46
CA ILE A 635 -33.61 -40.34 21.01
C ILE A 635 -33.36 -39.06 21.81
N ASP A 636 -32.31 -39.01 22.62
CA ASP A 636 -31.96 -37.83 23.42
C ASP A 636 -31.53 -36.65 22.55
N ILE A 637 -30.76 -36.90 21.49
CA ILE A 637 -30.46 -35.90 20.47
C ILE A 637 -31.76 -35.40 19.84
N SER A 638 -32.62 -36.30 19.37
CA SER A 638 -33.89 -35.96 18.73
C SER A 638 -34.82 -35.14 19.63
N LYS A 639 -34.87 -35.44 20.93
CA LYS A 639 -35.63 -34.66 21.92
C LYS A 639 -35.00 -33.30 22.15
N SER A 640 -33.67 -33.23 22.26
CA SER A 640 -32.94 -32.00 22.55
C SER A 640 -33.02 -30.98 21.42
N ILE A 641 -33.17 -31.43 20.17
CA ILE A 641 -33.36 -30.57 19.00
C ILE A 641 -34.84 -30.40 18.60
N SER A 642 -35.79 -30.90 19.39
CA SER A 642 -37.20 -30.94 18.98
C SER A 642 -37.90 -29.58 18.92
N TYR A 643 -37.33 -28.58 19.59
CA TYR A 643 -37.92 -27.25 19.73
C TYR A 643 -36.84 -26.18 19.92
N PHE A 644 -36.95 -25.09 19.16
CA PHE A 644 -36.10 -23.90 19.30
C PHE A 644 -36.95 -22.63 19.36
N GLU A 645 -36.55 -21.68 20.21
CA GLU A 645 -37.15 -20.35 20.24
C GLU A 645 -36.26 -19.38 19.45
N VAL A 646 -36.73 -18.95 18.28
CA VAL A 646 -35.99 -18.04 17.39
C VAL A 646 -36.83 -16.78 17.20
N LYS A 647 -36.27 -15.62 17.56
CA LYS A 647 -36.95 -14.31 17.48
C LYS A 647 -38.33 -14.29 18.19
N GLY A 648 -38.47 -15.01 19.30
CA GLY A 648 -39.70 -15.11 20.09
C GLY A 648 -40.77 -16.04 19.52
N ILE A 649 -40.45 -16.82 18.49
CA ILE A 649 -41.34 -17.81 17.87
C ILE A 649 -40.81 -19.21 18.18
N GLY A 650 -41.70 -20.08 18.65
CA GLY A 650 -41.41 -21.49 18.86
C GLY A 650 -41.45 -22.31 17.58
N ILE A 651 -40.31 -22.86 17.16
CA ILE A 651 -40.17 -23.67 15.95
C ILE A 651 -39.93 -25.13 16.35
N LYS A 652 -40.80 -26.02 15.88
CA LYS A 652 -40.63 -27.47 16.06
C LYS A 652 -39.73 -28.03 14.96
N VAL A 653 -38.74 -28.82 15.36
CA VAL A 653 -37.76 -29.44 14.47
C VAL A 653 -37.80 -30.95 14.67
N LYS A 654 -37.74 -31.71 13.58
CA LYS A 654 -37.64 -33.17 13.59
C LYS A 654 -36.44 -33.57 12.76
N ALA A 655 -35.64 -34.52 13.23
CA ALA A 655 -34.52 -35.07 12.48
C ALA A 655 -34.80 -36.50 12.01
N ASN A 656 -34.24 -36.88 10.86
CA ASN A 656 -34.24 -38.26 10.38
C ASN A 656 -32.80 -38.77 10.38
N PHE A 657 -32.53 -39.83 11.13
CA PHE A 657 -31.19 -40.38 11.32
C PHE A 657 -30.98 -41.62 10.45
N GLY A 658 -29.93 -41.61 9.65
CA GLY A 658 -29.36 -42.77 8.98
C GLY A 658 -28.11 -43.24 9.70
N VAL A 659 -28.05 -44.52 10.04
CA VAL A 659 -27.05 -45.05 10.96
C VAL A 659 -26.30 -46.19 10.28
N TYR A 660 -24.97 -46.12 10.25
CA TYR A 660 -24.12 -47.23 9.82
C TYR A 660 -23.13 -47.61 10.93
N ILE A 661 -23.24 -48.86 11.37
CA ILE A 661 -22.33 -49.45 12.36
C ILE A 661 -21.08 -49.92 11.62
N ILE A 662 -19.90 -49.44 12.02
CA ILE A 662 -18.64 -49.87 11.43
C ILE A 662 -18.32 -51.29 11.88
N LYS A 663 -18.46 -52.25 10.96
CA LYS A 663 -18.16 -53.68 11.20
C LYS A 663 -16.70 -54.05 10.87
N GLU A 664 -16.10 -53.38 9.90
CA GLU A 664 -14.76 -53.65 9.40
C GLU A 664 -13.79 -52.58 9.89
N GLN A 665 -12.70 -52.97 10.56
CA GLN A 665 -11.73 -52.02 11.11
C GLN A 665 -10.99 -51.19 10.03
N ASP A 666 -10.90 -51.71 8.80
CA ASP A 666 -10.20 -51.05 7.68
C ASP A 666 -11.17 -50.39 6.69
N ILE A 667 -12.42 -50.11 7.08
CA ILE A 667 -13.36 -49.42 6.20
C ILE A 667 -12.87 -48.02 5.85
N VAL A 668 -12.92 -47.66 4.57
CA VAL A 668 -12.70 -46.29 4.12
C VAL A 668 -13.87 -45.44 4.62
N ILE A 669 -13.58 -44.36 5.36
CA ILE A 669 -14.63 -43.56 6.04
C ILE A 669 -15.69 -43.01 5.07
N THR A 670 -15.31 -42.64 3.85
CA THR A 670 -16.24 -42.17 2.82
C THR A 670 -17.32 -43.21 2.50
N LYS A 671 -16.96 -44.49 2.44
CA LYS A 671 -17.90 -45.60 2.24
C LYS A 671 -18.86 -45.76 3.42
N ALA A 672 -18.38 -45.56 4.65
CA ALA A 672 -19.23 -45.58 5.84
C ALA A 672 -20.21 -44.39 5.89
N ILE A 673 -19.76 -43.20 5.45
CA ILE A 673 -20.61 -42.01 5.27
C ILE A 673 -21.69 -42.29 4.21
N ASP A 674 -21.33 -42.87 3.07
CA ASP A 674 -22.28 -43.20 2.01
C ASP A 674 -23.38 -44.15 2.51
N TYR A 675 -23.02 -45.18 3.29
CA TYR A 675 -24.00 -46.08 3.90
C TYR A 675 -24.93 -45.38 4.89
N ALA A 676 -24.40 -44.50 5.75
CA ALA A 676 -25.21 -43.70 6.66
C ALA A 676 -26.16 -42.75 5.90
N GLU A 677 -25.68 -42.10 4.83
CA GLU A 677 -26.49 -41.23 3.97
C GLU A 677 -27.61 -41.99 3.24
N ILE A 678 -27.33 -43.21 2.76
CA ILE A 678 -28.35 -44.06 2.14
C ILE A 678 -29.45 -44.39 3.15
N ALA A 679 -29.09 -44.80 4.36
CA ALA A 679 -30.05 -45.06 5.44
C ALA A 679 -30.85 -43.80 5.79
N ARG A 680 -30.20 -42.62 5.84
CA ARG A 680 -30.86 -41.34 6.15
C ARG A 680 -31.92 -40.99 5.11
N ARG A 681 -31.60 -41.15 3.82
CA ARG A 681 -32.57 -40.93 2.73
C ARG A 681 -33.76 -41.88 2.85
N LYS A 682 -33.52 -43.14 3.20
CA LYS A 682 -34.60 -44.11 3.46
C LYS A 682 -35.46 -43.68 4.64
N ALA A 683 -34.86 -43.19 5.73
CA ALA A 683 -35.56 -42.71 6.93
C ALA A 683 -36.51 -41.55 6.60
N LYS A 684 -36.04 -40.61 5.75
CA LYS A 684 -36.83 -39.48 5.26
C LYS A 684 -38.06 -39.93 4.47
N ILE A 685 -37.94 -40.97 3.64
CA ILE A 685 -39.04 -41.49 2.80
C ILE A 685 -40.04 -42.30 3.62
N SER A 686 -39.56 -43.15 4.54
CA SER A 686 -40.44 -43.99 5.37
C SER A 686 -41.06 -43.25 6.57
N ASN A 687 -40.74 -41.97 6.73
CA ASN A 687 -41.09 -41.13 7.89
C ASN A 687 -40.64 -41.73 9.24
N SER A 688 -39.72 -42.69 9.21
CA SER A 688 -39.10 -43.32 10.37
C SER A 688 -38.00 -42.40 10.88
N SER A 689 -37.93 -42.18 12.19
CA SER A 689 -36.93 -41.28 12.77
C SER A 689 -35.51 -41.83 12.68
N ILE A 690 -35.33 -43.16 12.67
CA ILE A 690 -34.03 -43.82 12.66
C ILE A 690 -34.09 -45.01 11.69
N ILE A 691 -33.13 -45.12 10.76
CA ILE A 691 -32.91 -46.31 9.94
C ILE A 691 -31.44 -46.70 10.00
N TYR A 692 -31.21 -48.01 10.10
CA TYR A 692 -29.87 -48.59 10.02
C TYR A 692 -29.59 -49.06 8.60
N PHE A 693 -28.35 -48.87 8.14
CA PHE A 693 -27.84 -49.57 6.99
C PHE A 693 -27.39 -50.98 7.42
N ASP A 694 -28.31 -51.93 7.29
CA ASP A 694 -28.10 -53.35 7.57
C ASP A 694 -28.15 -54.19 6.28
N GLU A 695 -28.02 -55.51 6.42
CA GLU A 695 -28.02 -56.41 5.26
C GLU A 695 -29.36 -56.39 4.54
N SER A 696 -30.48 -56.17 5.24
CA SER A 696 -31.80 -56.10 4.62
C SER A 696 -31.96 -54.87 3.72
N LEU A 697 -31.46 -53.70 4.16
CA LEU A 697 -31.44 -52.50 3.34
C LEU A 697 -30.51 -52.67 2.13
N ARG A 698 -29.37 -53.35 2.34
CA ARG A 698 -28.42 -53.66 1.26
C ARG A 698 -29.02 -54.59 0.21
N GLU A 699 -29.69 -55.66 0.62
CA GLU A 699 -30.41 -56.59 -0.27
C GLU A 699 -31.52 -55.88 -1.04
N SER A 700 -32.29 -55.02 -0.37
CA SER A 700 -33.32 -54.20 -1.03
C SER A 700 -32.73 -53.30 -2.12
N LEU A 701 -31.58 -52.67 -1.88
CA LEU A 701 -30.92 -51.81 -2.88
C LEU A 701 -30.34 -52.62 -4.04
N ASN A 702 -29.79 -53.81 -3.76
CA ASN A 702 -29.32 -54.71 -4.80
C ASN A 702 -30.48 -55.21 -5.67
N LYS A 703 -31.64 -55.55 -5.08
CA LYS A 703 -32.86 -55.91 -5.83
C LYS A 703 -33.34 -54.74 -6.69
N GLU A 704 -33.40 -53.52 -6.15
CA GLU A 704 -33.73 -52.31 -6.94
C GLU A 704 -32.76 -52.15 -8.12
N LYS A 705 -31.46 -52.35 -7.90
CA LYS A 705 -30.44 -52.25 -8.94
C LYS A 705 -30.60 -53.33 -10.03
N GLU A 706 -30.79 -54.59 -9.66
CA GLU A 706 -30.98 -55.69 -10.61
C GLU A 706 -32.21 -55.45 -11.52
N ILE A 707 -33.30 -54.95 -10.93
CA ILE A 707 -34.51 -54.55 -11.67
C ILE A 707 -34.21 -53.45 -12.70
N VAL A 708 -33.37 -52.46 -12.36
CA VAL A 708 -33.03 -51.38 -13.30
C VAL A 708 -32.04 -51.83 -14.37
N ASP A 709 -31.02 -52.58 -14.00
CA ASP A 709 -29.94 -52.99 -14.91
C ASP A 709 -30.42 -54.02 -15.96
N ARG A 710 -31.55 -54.72 -15.72
CA ARG A 710 -32.07 -55.79 -16.60
C ARG A 710 -33.09 -55.33 -17.65
N ILE A 711 -33.59 -54.09 -17.59
CA ILE A 711 -34.73 -53.64 -18.41
C ILE A 711 -34.54 -53.92 -19.90
N ASP A 712 -33.43 -53.45 -20.48
CA ASP A 712 -33.15 -53.60 -21.91
C ASP A 712 -33.12 -55.09 -22.32
N TYR A 713 -32.44 -55.91 -21.52
CA TYR A 713 -32.38 -57.35 -21.74
C TYR A 713 -33.78 -57.99 -21.66
N ALA A 714 -34.58 -57.62 -20.67
CA ALA A 714 -35.91 -58.16 -20.44
C ALA A 714 -36.89 -57.81 -21.58
N LEU A 715 -36.78 -56.61 -22.16
CA LEU A 715 -37.54 -56.17 -23.33
C LEU A 715 -37.18 -56.97 -24.58
N GLU A 716 -35.88 -57.22 -24.83
CA GLU A 716 -35.42 -57.97 -26.00
C GLU A 716 -35.71 -59.48 -25.92
N HIS A 717 -35.74 -60.05 -24.72
CA HIS A 717 -35.82 -61.50 -24.50
C HIS A 717 -37.23 -61.99 -24.11
N ASN A 718 -38.27 -61.18 -24.31
CA ASN A 718 -39.66 -61.50 -23.99
C ASN A 718 -39.90 -61.89 -22.51
N GLU A 719 -39.12 -61.32 -21.58
CA GLU A 719 -39.38 -61.49 -20.15
C GLU A 719 -40.60 -60.66 -19.70
N PHE A 720 -40.86 -59.53 -20.37
CA PHE A 720 -42.11 -58.79 -20.25
C PHE A 720 -43.21 -59.46 -21.08
N GLN A 721 -44.35 -59.69 -20.43
CA GLN A 721 -45.55 -60.29 -21.03
C GLN A 721 -46.75 -59.40 -20.76
N ILE A 722 -47.71 -59.41 -21.68
CA ILE A 722 -48.93 -58.61 -21.56
C ILE A 722 -50.11 -59.54 -21.31
N TYR A 723 -50.78 -59.27 -20.19
CA TYR A 723 -52.04 -59.88 -19.84
C TYR A 723 -53.14 -58.88 -20.17
N TYR A 724 -54.28 -59.37 -20.62
CA TYR A 724 -55.43 -58.55 -20.95
C TYR A 724 -56.55 -58.84 -19.96
N GLN A 725 -57.14 -57.80 -19.39
CA GLN A 725 -58.34 -57.93 -18.56
C GLN A 725 -59.53 -57.31 -19.29
N PRO A 726 -60.54 -58.10 -19.69
CA PRO A 726 -61.70 -57.55 -20.41
C PRO A 726 -62.55 -56.62 -19.54
N LYS A 727 -63.06 -55.56 -20.17
CA LYS A 727 -64.06 -54.62 -19.66
C LYS A 727 -65.44 -55.03 -20.20
N PHE A 728 -66.45 -55.06 -19.34
CA PHE A 728 -67.79 -55.56 -19.68
C PHE A 728 -68.86 -54.47 -19.57
N ASP A 729 -69.82 -54.51 -20.49
CA ASP A 729 -71.13 -53.90 -20.27
C ASP A 729 -71.99 -54.86 -19.44
N MET A 730 -72.25 -54.48 -18.20
CA MET A 730 -72.98 -55.31 -17.23
C MET A 730 -74.42 -55.60 -17.64
N ARG A 731 -75.03 -54.77 -18.50
CA ARG A 731 -76.41 -54.95 -18.97
C ARG A 731 -76.51 -56.06 -20.00
N THR A 732 -75.52 -56.14 -20.89
CA THR A 732 -75.50 -57.08 -22.01
C THR A 732 -74.55 -58.26 -21.79
N ASN A 733 -73.71 -58.18 -20.77
CA ASN A 733 -72.61 -59.09 -20.48
C ASN A 733 -71.63 -59.26 -21.67
N ASN A 734 -71.50 -58.22 -22.51
CA ASN A 734 -70.59 -58.21 -23.65
C ASN A 734 -69.27 -57.49 -23.31
N ILE A 735 -68.19 -57.95 -23.96
CA ILE A 735 -66.89 -57.28 -23.89
C ILE A 735 -66.94 -55.99 -24.71
N ILE A 736 -66.64 -54.86 -24.06
CA ILE A 736 -66.58 -53.52 -24.69
C ILE A 736 -65.14 -53.05 -24.95
N GLY A 737 -64.18 -53.63 -24.23
CA GLY A 737 -62.76 -53.32 -24.33
C GLY A 737 -61.94 -54.23 -23.43
N ALA A 738 -60.65 -53.93 -23.25
CA ALA A 738 -59.81 -54.57 -22.25
C ALA A 738 -58.69 -53.65 -21.78
N GLU A 739 -58.12 -53.91 -20.62
CA GLU A 739 -56.89 -53.27 -20.16
C GLU A 739 -55.68 -54.16 -20.43
N ALA A 740 -54.60 -53.57 -20.95
CA ALA A 740 -53.32 -54.21 -21.14
C ALA A 740 -52.44 -54.04 -19.90
N LEU A 741 -52.13 -55.15 -19.25
CA LEU A 741 -51.44 -55.24 -17.98
C LEU A 741 -50.10 -55.93 -18.15
N VAL A 742 -49.01 -55.21 -17.92
CA VAL A 742 -47.65 -55.77 -17.98
C VAL A 742 -47.41 -56.75 -16.83
N ARG A 743 -46.71 -57.85 -17.11
CA ARG A 743 -46.18 -58.82 -16.15
C ARG A 743 -44.72 -59.08 -16.48
N TRP A 744 -43.87 -59.22 -15.48
CA TRP A 744 -42.46 -59.50 -15.70
C TRP A 744 -42.09 -60.88 -15.16
N ASN A 745 -41.80 -61.80 -16.07
CA ASN A 745 -41.25 -63.10 -15.74
C ASN A 745 -39.71 -63.02 -15.69
N HIS A 746 -39.19 -62.51 -14.59
CA HIS A 746 -37.76 -62.29 -14.41
C HIS A 746 -37.03 -63.62 -14.23
N LYS A 747 -35.91 -63.81 -14.95
CA LYS A 747 -35.17 -65.08 -14.93
C LYS A 747 -34.71 -65.53 -13.54
N GLU A 748 -34.18 -64.60 -12.73
CA GLU A 748 -33.67 -64.89 -11.39
C GLU A 748 -34.68 -64.64 -10.26
N LEU A 749 -35.42 -63.53 -10.31
CA LEU A 749 -36.41 -63.14 -9.29
C LEU A 749 -37.78 -63.84 -9.46
N GLY A 750 -38.00 -64.56 -10.56
CA GLY A 750 -39.25 -65.23 -10.87
C GLY A 750 -40.33 -64.28 -11.38
N PHE A 751 -41.60 -64.69 -11.25
CA PHE A 751 -42.74 -63.88 -11.66
C PHE A 751 -42.92 -62.69 -10.71
N MET A 752 -42.77 -61.47 -11.23
CA MET A 752 -42.90 -60.23 -10.48
C MET A 752 -44.20 -59.52 -10.83
N ASN A 753 -44.91 -59.06 -9.79
CA ASN A 753 -46.11 -58.26 -9.98
C ASN A 753 -45.76 -56.80 -10.30
N PRO A 754 -46.64 -56.06 -11.01
CA PRO A 754 -46.44 -54.64 -11.33
C PRO A 754 -45.99 -53.79 -10.13
N GLY A 755 -46.62 -53.97 -8.96
CA GLY A 755 -46.28 -53.23 -7.75
C GLY A 755 -44.86 -53.45 -7.21
N GLU A 756 -44.17 -54.51 -7.64
CA GLU A 756 -42.79 -54.78 -7.22
C GLU A 756 -41.74 -54.07 -8.09
N PHE A 757 -42.04 -53.79 -9.35
CA PHE A 757 -41.06 -53.22 -10.28
C PHE A 757 -41.47 -51.85 -10.83
N ILE A 758 -42.76 -51.56 -11.07
CA ILE A 758 -43.20 -50.27 -11.61
C ILE A 758 -42.69 -49.09 -10.76
N PRO A 759 -42.84 -49.07 -9.41
CA PRO A 759 -42.33 -47.94 -8.61
C PRO A 759 -40.82 -47.72 -8.74
N ILE A 760 -40.05 -48.80 -8.96
CA ILE A 760 -38.59 -48.76 -9.15
C ILE A 760 -38.27 -48.23 -10.54
N LEU A 761 -39.02 -48.67 -11.55
CA LEU A 761 -38.87 -48.23 -12.94
C LEU A 761 -39.29 -46.77 -13.15
N GLU A 762 -40.31 -46.29 -12.44
CA GLU A 762 -40.69 -44.88 -12.44
C GLU A 762 -39.58 -44.01 -11.85
N LYS A 763 -38.97 -44.44 -10.75
CA LYS A 763 -37.89 -43.71 -10.08
C LYS A 763 -36.60 -43.67 -10.91
N SER A 764 -36.31 -44.74 -11.65
CA SER A 764 -35.14 -44.81 -12.55
C SER A 764 -35.40 -44.20 -13.94
N GLY A 765 -36.67 -44.06 -14.33
CA GLY A 765 -37.11 -43.60 -15.66
C GLY A 765 -37.29 -44.72 -16.68
N GLY A 766 -36.91 -45.96 -16.36
CA GLY A 766 -37.02 -47.11 -17.25
C GLY A 766 -38.46 -47.58 -17.52
N ILE A 767 -39.45 -47.06 -16.78
CA ILE A 767 -40.87 -47.34 -17.04
C ILE A 767 -41.31 -46.87 -18.44
N ILE A 768 -40.66 -45.83 -18.97
CA ILE A 768 -40.98 -45.27 -20.28
C ILE A 768 -40.88 -46.33 -21.36
N ASP A 769 -39.78 -47.10 -21.37
CA ASP A 769 -39.54 -48.09 -22.40
C ASP A 769 -40.45 -49.31 -22.26
N VAL A 770 -40.83 -49.65 -21.01
CA VAL A 770 -41.84 -50.68 -20.74
C VAL A 770 -43.24 -50.25 -21.21
N ASP A 771 -43.68 -49.03 -20.91
CA ASP A 771 -44.98 -48.51 -21.35
C ASP A 771 -45.07 -48.46 -22.88
N PHE A 772 -44.00 -48.02 -23.55
CA PHE A 772 -43.93 -48.01 -25.01
C PHE A 772 -43.91 -49.41 -25.62
N PHE A 773 -43.26 -50.37 -24.96
CA PHE A 773 -43.33 -51.78 -25.35
C PHE A 773 -44.76 -52.33 -25.26
N VAL A 774 -45.48 -52.05 -24.16
CA VAL A 774 -46.88 -52.45 -24.01
C VAL A 774 -47.75 -51.81 -25.09
N LEU A 775 -47.59 -50.51 -25.32
CA LEU A 775 -48.32 -49.78 -26.35
C LEU A 775 -48.05 -50.32 -27.76
N GLU A 776 -46.80 -50.66 -28.07
CA GLU A 776 -46.42 -51.25 -29.35
C GLU A 776 -47.07 -52.63 -29.56
N GLU A 777 -47.11 -53.49 -28.54
CA GLU A 777 -47.80 -54.78 -28.61
C GLU A 777 -49.31 -54.65 -28.77
N VAL A 778 -49.92 -53.66 -28.11
CA VAL A 778 -51.34 -53.31 -28.32
C VAL A 778 -51.58 -52.83 -29.74
N CYS A 779 -50.69 -51.99 -30.30
CA CYS A 779 -50.76 -51.58 -31.70
C CYS A 779 -50.67 -52.80 -32.64
N LYS A 780 -49.76 -53.75 -32.39
CA LYS A 780 -49.65 -54.99 -33.18
C LYS A 780 -50.92 -55.83 -33.10
N LEU A 781 -51.52 -55.98 -31.91
CA LEU A 781 -52.77 -56.71 -31.73
C LEU A 781 -53.94 -56.02 -32.48
N THR A 782 -54.04 -54.70 -32.39
CA THR A 782 -55.08 -53.95 -33.10
C THR A 782 -54.91 -54.03 -34.62
N ARG A 783 -53.67 -53.93 -35.14
CA ARG A 783 -53.39 -54.16 -36.56
C ARG A 783 -53.80 -55.56 -36.99
N PHE A 784 -53.50 -56.57 -36.18
CA PHE A 784 -53.88 -57.95 -36.47
C PHE A 784 -55.40 -58.08 -36.64
N TRP A 785 -56.22 -57.51 -35.75
CA TRP A 785 -57.68 -57.50 -35.92
C TRP A 785 -58.14 -56.82 -37.20
N ILE A 786 -57.63 -55.61 -37.48
CA ILE A 786 -57.97 -54.85 -38.70
C ILE A 786 -57.65 -55.66 -39.95
N SER A 787 -56.44 -56.23 -40.01
CA SER A 787 -56.00 -57.04 -41.16
C SER A 787 -56.78 -58.34 -41.33
N SER A 788 -57.39 -58.85 -40.25
CA SER A 788 -58.21 -60.06 -40.25
C SER A 788 -59.70 -59.78 -40.51
N GLY A 789 -60.08 -58.53 -40.78
CA GLY A 789 -61.48 -58.13 -40.98
C GLY A 789 -62.31 -58.12 -39.70
N VAL A 790 -61.67 -58.28 -38.53
CA VAL A 790 -62.33 -58.25 -37.22
C VAL A 790 -62.36 -56.80 -36.74
N LYS A 791 -63.55 -56.30 -36.38
CA LYS A 791 -63.67 -54.97 -35.77
C LYS A 791 -62.87 -54.95 -34.45
N PRO A 792 -61.85 -54.07 -34.30
CA PRO A 792 -61.10 -53.97 -33.05
C PRO A 792 -61.98 -53.53 -31.88
N ILE A 793 -61.61 -53.97 -30.68
CA ILE A 793 -62.16 -53.45 -29.42
C ILE A 793 -61.16 -52.47 -28.80
N SER A 794 -61.64 -51.55 -27.97
CA SER A 794 -60.77 -50.58 -27.28
C SER A 794 -59.81 -51.31 -26.33
N ILE A 795 -58.54 -50.93 -26.31
CA ILE A 795 -57.56 -51.44 -25.35
C ILE A 795 -56.97 -50.28 -24.56
N SER A 796 -57.09 -50.30 -23.23
CA SER A 796 -56.42 -49.32 -22.37
C SER A 796 -54.99 -49.71 -22.05
N VAL A 797 -54.12 -48.70 -22.03
CA VAL A 797 -52.70 -48.84 -21.69
C VAL A 797 -52.33 -47.77 -20.67
N ASN A 798 -51.86 -48.24 -19.52
CA ASN A 798 -51.33 -47.40 -18.45
C ASN A 798 -50.15 -46.54 -18.94
N GLN A 799 -50.21 -45.24 -18.62
CA GLN A 799 -49.16 -44.27 -18.91
C GLN A 799 -48.62 -43.70 -17.60
N SER A 800 -47.35 -43.98 -17.29
CA SER A 800 -46.71 -43.39 -16.12
C SER A 800 -46.59 -41.87 -16.24
N ARG A 801 -46.71 -41.17 -15.10
CA ARG A 801 -46.51 -39.71 -15.00
C ARG A 801 -45.15 -39.23 -15.53
N VAL A 802 -44.15 -40.12 -15.59
CA VAL A 802 -42.80 -39.79 -16.06
C VAL A 802 -42.81 -39.36 -17.54
N HIS A 803 -43.76 -39.85 -18.36
CA HIS A 803 -43.91 -39.45 -19.77
C HIS A 803 -44.20 -37.95 -19.94
N PHE A 804 -45.00 -37.37 -19.04
CA PHE A 804 -45.44 -35.97 -19.13
C PHE A 804 -44.31 -34.96 -18.87
N GLN A 805 -43.15 -35.45 -18.42
CA GLN A 805 -41.92 -34.66 -18.27
C GLN A 805 -41.00 -34.76 -19.51
N LYS A 806 -41.33 -35.59 -20.50
CA LYS A 806 -40.50 -35.86 -21.68
C LYS A 806 -41.03 -35.12 -22.90
N LYS A 807 -40.17 -34.29 -23.50
CA LYS A 807 -40.52 -33.46 -24.67
C LYS A 807 -40.83 -34.27 -25.93
N ASP A 808 -40.34 -35.51 -26.03
CA ASP A 808 -40.49 -36.38 -27.20
C ASP A 808 -41.65 -37.38 -27.09
N TYR A 809 -42.38 -37.39 -25.98
CA TYR A 809 -43.45 -38.35 -25.72
C TYR A 809 -44.54 -38.35 -26.82
N ILE A 810 -45.09 -37.19 -27.14
CA ILE A 810 -46.11 -37.01 -28.20
C ILE A 810 -45.62 -37.50 -29.56
N ASN A 811 -44.36 -37.18 -29.90
CA ASN A 811 -43.75 -37.61 -31.16
C ASN A 811 -43.61 -39.15 -31.23
N ARG A 812 -43.24 -39.79 -30.12
CA ARG A 812 -43.15 -41.26 -30.03
C ARG A 812 -44.53 -41.92 -30.16
N LEU A 813 -45.57 -41.38 -29.50
CA LEU A 813 -46.95 -41.86 -29.65
C LEU A 813 -47.41 -41.79 -31.12
N GLN A 814 -47.23 -40.64 -31.77
CA GLN A 814 -47.61 -40.43 -33.16
C GLN A 814 -46.85 -41.37 -34.11
N SER A 815 -45.56 -41.59 -33.84
CA SER A 815 -44.72 -42.49 -34.64
C SER A 815 -45.20 -43.94 -34.57
N LEU A 816 -45.63 -44.43 -33.39
CA LEU A 816 -46.17 -45.78 -33.24
C LEU A 816 -47.50 -45.97 -33.97
N LEU A 817 -48.43 -45.02 -33.82
CA LEU A 817 -49.69 -45.05 -34.55
C LEU A 817 -49.47 -45.09 -36.06
N THR A 818 -48.53 -44.27 -36.56
CA THR A 818 -48.19 -44.20 -37.99
C THR A 818 -47.55 -45.51 -38.46
N LYS A 819 -46.63 -46.08 -37.68
CA LYS A 819 -45.91 -47.34 -37.99
C LYS A 819 -46.87 -48.51 -38.19
N TYR A 820 -47.91 -48.61 -37.38
CA TYR A 820 -48.89 -49.70 -37.41
C TYR A 820 -50.24 -49.29 -38.01
N ASP A 821 -50.36 -48.09 -38.58
CA ASP A 821 -51.55 -47.52 -39.27
C ASP A 821 -52.84 -47.52 -38.41
N ILE A 822 -52.73 -47.49 -37.09
CA ILE A 822 -53.86 -47.77 -36.18
C ILE A 822 -54.85 -46.59 -36.14
N PRO A 823 -56.17 -46.83 -36.31
CA PRO A 823 -57.18 -45.82 -36.01
C PRO A 823 -57.09 -45.41 -34.55
N LYS A 824 -56.93 -44.11 -34.35
CA LYS A 824 -56.49 -43.53 -33.08
C LYS A 824 -57.53 -43.68 -31.97
N SER A 825 -58.81 -43.76 -32.34
CA SER A 825 -59.97 -43.93 -31.45
C SER A 825 -60.12 -45.34 -30.85
N ILE A 826 -59.13 -46.23 -31.04
CA ILE A 826 -59.16 -47.62 -30.52
C ILE A 826 -58.24 -47.77 -29.30
N ILE A 827 -57.29 -46.86 -29.11
CA ILE A 827 -56.35 -46.92 -27.98
C ILE A 827 -56.82 -45.94 -26.91
N GLU A 828 -57.00 -46.47 -25.71
CA GLU A 828 -57.31 -45.71 -24.50
C GLU A 828 -56.02 -45.54 -23.69
N LEU A 829 -55.63 -44.30 -23.42
CA LEU A 829 -54.45 -43.98 -22.61
C LEU A 829 -54.91 -43.68 -21.19
N GLU A 830 -54.38 -44.46 -20.26
CA GLU A 830 -54.84 -44.47 -18.89
C GLU A 830 -53.84 -43.75 -17.99
N ILE A 831 -54.33 -42.76 -17.22
CA ILE A 831 -53.51 -41.88 -16.40
C ILE A 831 -54.06 -41.78 -14.98
N THR A 832 -53.18 -41.88 -13.98
CA THR A 832 -53.60 -41.80 -12.57
C THR A 832 -54.05 -40.39 -12.17
N GLU A 833 -54.98 -40.26 -11.21
CA GLU A 833 -55.42 -38.98 -10.61
C GLU A 833 -54.25 -38.08 -10.17
N SER A 834 -53.17 -38.67 -9.64
CA SER A 834 -52.02 -37.94 -9.09
C SER A 834 -51.26 -37.06 -10.11
N LEU A 835 -51.43 -37.30 -11.41
CA LEU A 835 -50.81 -36.51 -12.48
C LEU A 835 -51.25 -35.04 -12.45
N PHE A 836 -52.45 -34.78 -11.91
CA PHE A 836 -53.12 -33.48 -11.99
C PHE A 836 -52.93 -32.58 -10.77
N GLU A 837 -52.20 -33.04 -9.75
CA GLU A 837 -52.17 -32.34 -8.47
C GLU A 837 -51.36 -31.02 -8.49
N ASN A 838 -50.48 -30.74 -9.47
CA ASN A 838 -49.61 -29.54 -9.43
C ASN A 838 -49.03 -29.00 -10.77
N ASP A 839 -49.42 -29.47 -11.96
CA ASP A 839 -48.69 -29.10 -13.20
C ASP A 839 -49.58 -28.57 -14.34
N SER A 840 -49.30 -27.34 -14.79
CA SER A 840 -49.94 -26.74 -15.99
C SER A 840 -49.51 -27.42 -17.29
N ILE A 841 -48.29 -27.96 -17.32
CA ILE A 841 -47.68 -28.64 -18.48
C ILE A 841 -48.42 -29.94 -18.82
N SER A 842 -48.95 -30.64 -17.81
CA SER A 842 -49.71 -31.88 -18.01
C SER A 842 -51.00 -31.66 -18.79
N ASN A 843 -51.70 -30.55 -18.57
CA ASN A 843 -52.98 -30.26 -19.24
C ASN A 843 -52.83 -29.93 -20.73
N ASP A 844 -51.78 -29.17 -21.10
CA ASP A 844 -51.50 -28.86 -22.51
C ASP A 844 -51.18 -30.16 -23.28
N MET A 845 -50.33 -31.01 -22.70
CA MET A 845 -49.97 -32.29 -23.31
C MET A 845 -51.18 -33.25 -23.44
N ILE A 846 -52.08 -33.27 -22.46
CA ILE A 846 -53.33 -34.04 -22.53
C ILE A 846 -54.23 -33.55 -23.67
N ASN A 847 -54.36 -32.23 -23.85
CA ASN A 847 -55.10 -31.67 -24.97
C ASN A 847 -54.46 -32.03 -26.32
N GLU A 848 -53.12 -32.01 -26.43
CA GLU A 848 -52.42 -32.48 -27.64
C GLU A 848 -52.69 -33.96 -27.94
N ILE A 849 -52.74 -34.82 -26.91
CA ILE A 849 -53.08 -36.25 -27.05
C ILE A 849 -54.53 -36.43 -27.54
N LYS A 850 -55.46 -35.59 -27.04
CA LYS A 850 -56.86 -35.58 -27.51
C LYS A 850 -56.98 -35.09 -28.95
N GLU A 851 -56.25 -34.04 -29.33
CA GLU A 851 -56.18 -33.58 -30.72
C GLU A 851 -55.58 -34.64 -31.65
N LEU A 852 -54.63 -35.43 -31.13
CA LEU A 852 -54.15 -36.59 -31.86
C LEU A 852 -55.26 -37.62 -32.06
N GLY A 853 -56.23 -37.76 -31.17
CA GLY A 853 -57.42 -38.61 -31.34
C GLY A 853 -57.39 -39.90 -30.51
N PHE A 854 -56.58 -39.95 -29.45
CA PHE A 854 -56.63 -41.01 -28.44
C PHE A 854 -57.83 -40.81 -27.49
N LEU A 855 -58.35 -41.91 -26.95
CA LEU A 855 -59.22 -41.86 -25.78
C LEU A 855 -58.35 -41.70 -24.54
N ILE A 856 -58.80 -40.91 -23.56
CA ILE A 856 -58.08 -40.72 -22.30
C ILE A 856 -58.98 -41.12 -21.13
N SER A 857 -58.48 -41.98 -20.25
CA SER A 857 -59.14 -42.40 -19.02
C SER A 857 -58.36 -41.94 -17.79
N VAL A 858 -59.09 -41.50 -16.76
CA VAL A 858 -58.50 -41.25 -15.43
C VAL A 858 -58.67 -42.49 -14.58
N ASP A 859 -57.55 -42.98 -14.06
CA ASP A 859 -57.46 -44.16 -13.19
C ASP A 859 -57.34 -43.80 -11.70
N ASP A 860 -57.68 -44.76 -10.83
CA ASP A 860 -57.65 -44.65 -9.37
C ASP A 860 -58.52 -43.51 -8.76
N PHE A 861 -59.59 -43.10 -9.46
CA PHE A 861 -60.37 -41.93 -9.05
C PHE A 861 -61.03 -42.09 -7.68
N GLY A 862 -60.73 -41.15 -6.77
CA GLY A 862 -61.32 -41.04 -5.43
C GLY A 862 -60.58 -41.80 -4.33
N SER A 863 -59.36 -42.26 -4.61
CA SER A 863 -58.38 -42.70 -3.61
C SER A 863 -57.69 -41.54 -2.86
N GLY A 864 -57.79 -40.30 -3.39
CA GLY A 864 -57.21 -39.05 -2.86
C GLY A 864 -58.24 -38.00 -2.37
N TYR A 865 -57.77 -36.85 -1.85
CA TYR A 865 -58.61 -35.82 -1.21
C TYR A 865 -59.10 -34.68 -2.14
N SER A 866 -58.76 -34.66 -3.43
CA SER A 866 -58.93 -33.50 -4.33
C SER A 866 -59.74 -33.77 -5.63
N SER A 867 -60.46 -34.89 -5.71
CA SER A 867 -60.98 -35.47 -6.96
C SER A 867 -62.07 -34.67 -7.68
N LEU A 868 -62.76 -33.74 -6.98
CA LEU A 868 -63.85 -32.96 -7.58
C LEU A 868 -63.38 -31.79 -8.46
N HIS A 869 -62.22 -31.21 -8.15
CA HIS A 869 -61.66 -30.10 -8.93
C HIS A 869 -61.20 -30.58 -10.31
N LEU A 870 -60.69 -31.82 -10.37
CA LEU A 870 -60.21 -32.47 -11.57
C LEU A 870 -61.25 -32.52 -12.69
N LEU A 871 -62.49 -32.89 -12.34
CA LEU A 871 -63.60 -33.06 -13.27
C LEU A 871 -63.98 -31.77 -14.01
N ASN A 872 -63.60 -30.60 -13.48
CA ASN A 872 -63.90 -29.31 -14.09
C ASN A 872 -62.78 -28.78 -15.01
N GLN A 873 -61.58 -29.40 -15.00
CA GLN A 873 -60.40 -28.85 -15.66
C GLN A 873 -59.78 -29.74 -16.74
N VAL A 874 -60.21 -31.00 -16.86
CA VAL A 874 -59.51 -31.98 -17.69
C VAL A 874 -60.40 -32.53 -18.80
N SER A 875 -59.85 -32.55 -20.02
CA SER A 875 -60.46 -33.10 -21.23
C SER A 875 -60.31 -34.63 -21.31
N VAL A 876 -60.91 -35.39 -20.39
CA VAL A 876 -60.92 -36.87 -20.43
C VAL A 876 -62.21 -37.43 -21.04
N ASP A 877 -62.19 -38.70 -21.45
CA ASP A 877 -63.35 -39.41 -22.00
C ASP A 877 -63.98 -40.37 -20.98
N ILE A 878 -63.13 -41.02 -20.18
CA ILE A 878 -63.52 -42.12 -19.30
C ILE A 878 -63.04 -41.86 -17.88
N LEU A 879 -63.89 -42.15 -16.90
CA LEU A 879 -63.59 -42.09 -15.47
C LEU A 879 -63.61 -43.51 -14.89
N LYS A 880 -62.47 -43.97 -14.37
CA LYS A 880 -62.35 -45.29 -13.72
C LYS A 880 -62.42 -45.14 -12.20
N ILE A 881 -63.43 -45.75 -11.59
CA ILE A 881 -63.64 -45.72 -10.13
C ILE A 881 -62.85 -46.85 -9.48
N ASP A 882 -61.97 -46.49 -8.54
CA ASP A 882 -61.12 -47.45 -7.84
C ASP A 882 -61.90 -48.45 -6.97
N LYS A 883 -61.35 -49.65 -6.84
CA LYS A 883 -61.89 -50.74 -6.03
C LYS A 883 -62.06 -50.35 -4.56
N SER A 884 -61.18 -49.54 -3.98
CA SER A 884 -61.23 -49.20 -2.54
C SER A 884 -62.51 -48.46 -2.14
N LEU A 885 -63.12 -47.72 -3.07
CA LEU A 885 -64.43 -47.09 -2.88
C LEU A 885 -65.55 -48.14 -2.87
N LEU A 886 -65.41 -49.19 -3.67
CA LEU A 886 -66.38 -50.28 -3.81
C LEU A 886 -66.31 -51.29 -2.65
N ASP A 887 -65.11 -51.63 -2.15
CA ASP A 887 -64.91 -52.60 -1.05
C ASP A 887 -65.52 -52.11 0.28
N ASN A 888 -65.58 -50.79 0.49
CA ASN A 888 -66.21 -50.17 1.67
C ASN A 888 -67.73 -49.93 1.51
N SER A 889 -68.34 -50.44 0.43
CA SER A 889 -69.74 -50.22 0.09
C SER A 889 -70.58 -51.50 0.25
N GLU A 890 -70.90 -51.91 1.48
CA GLU A 890 -71.91 -52.96 1.74
C GLU A 890 -73.36 -52.49 1.49
N GLY A 891 -73.59 -51.74 0.41
CA GLY A 891 -74.89 -51.18 0.03
C GLY A 891 -75.27 -49.90 0.80
N LYS A 892 -75.92 -48.95 0.10
CA LYS A 892 -76.66 -47.72 0.53
C LYS A 892 -76.13 -46.86 1.71
N GLY A 893 -74.93 -47.13 2.25
CA GLY A 893 -74.26 -46.36 3.29
C GLY A 893 -73.66 -45.06 2.76
N LYS A 894 -72.90 -44.36 3.61
CA LYS A 894 -72.30 -43.05 3.25
C LYS A 894 -71.41 -43.12 2.01
N VAL A 895 -70.61 -44.19 1.87
CA VAL A 895 -69.72 -44.41 0.71
C VAL A 895 -70.52 -44.67 -0.57
N GLY A 896 -71.58 -45.49 -0.51
CA GLY A 896 -72.46 -45.71 -1.66
C GLY A 896 -73.14 -44.43 -2.17
N LYS A 897 -73.51 -43.50 -1.27
CA LYS A 897 -74.05 -42.18 -1.66
C LYS A 897 -73.01 -41.27 -2.32
N ILE A 898 -71.73 -41.43 -1.97
CA ILE A 898 -70.63 -40.69 -2.60
C ILE A 898 -70.45 -41.21 -4.03
N ILE A 899 -70.35 -42.54 -4.19
CA ILE A 899 -70.25 -43.18 -5.51
C ILE A 899 -71.41 -42.77 -6.40
N SER A 900 -72.67 -42.82 -5.91
CA SER A 900 -73.82 -42.42 -6.72
C SER A 900 -73.74 -40.97 -7.22
N LYS A 901 -73.20 -40.06 -6.40
CA LYS A 901 -73.05 -38.65 -6.78
C LYS A 901 -71.87 -38.40 -7.71
N VAL A 902 -70.80 -39.18 -7.57
CA VAL A 902 -69.67 -39.17 -8.52
C VAL A 902 -70.13 -39.65 -9.90
N VAL A 903 -70.86 -40.78 -9.95
CA VAL A 903 -71.39 -41.33 -11.20
C VAL A 903 -72.37 -40.36 -11.87
N GLU A 904 -73.31 -39.80 -11.11
CA GLU A 904 -74.27 -38.80 -11.61
C GLU A 904 -73.57 -37.60 -12.24
N MET A 905 -72.59 -37.01 -11.55
CA MET A 905 -71.82 -35.87 -12.04
C MET A 905 -70.95 -36.21 -13.26
N ALA A 906 -70.32 -37.38 -13.28
CA ALA A 906 -69.52 -37.81 -14.43
C ALA A 906 -70.41 -38.00 -15.68
N ASN A 907 -71.59 -38.60 -15.52
CA ASN A 907 -72.58 -38.74 -16.59
C ASN A 907 -73.09 -37.37 -17.07
N ASP A 908 -73.36 -36.41 -16.16
CA ASP A 908 -73.78 -35.05 -16.51
C ASP A 908 -72.70 -34.27 -17.30
N LEU A 909 -71.42 -34.58 -17.06
CA LEU A 909 -70.28 -34.04 -17.79
C LEU A 909 -70.01 -34.78 -19.12
N GLY A 910 -70.79 -35.82 -19.42
CA GLY A 910 -70.65 -36.63 -20.64
C GLY A 910 -69.49 -37.61 -20.61
N LEU A 911 -68.96 -37.96 -19.43
CA LEU A 911 -67.90 -38.95 -19.26
C LEU A 911 -68.50 -40.36 -19.17
N GLU A 912 -67.82 -41.35 -19.76
CA GLU A 912 -68.15 -42.75 -19.52
C GLU A 912 -67.55 -43.21 -18.19
N VAL A 913 -68.34 -43.88 -17.35
CA VAL A 913 -67.86 -44.36 -16.04
C VAL A 913 -67.67 -45.86 -16.07
N ILE A 914 -66.47 -46.31 -15.67
CA ILE A 914 -66.13 -47.73 -15.51
C ILE A 914 -65.76 -47.97 -14.04
N CYS A 915 -66.34 -48.98 -13.41
CA CYS A 915 -65.95 -49.36 -12.05
C CYS A 915 -64.96 -50.52 -12.05
N GLU A 916 -63.87 -50.36 -11.31
CA GLU A 916 -62.80 -51.34 -11.19
C GLU A 916 -62.98 -52.25 -9.98
N GLY A 917 -62.40 -53.45 -10.05
CA GLY A 917 -62.39 -54.39 -8.93
C GLY A 917 -63.77 -54.93 -8.55
N VAL A 918 -64.69 -55.06 -9.50
CA VAL A 918 -66.00 -55.69 -9.26
C VAL A 918 -65.82 -57.21 -9.11
N GLU A 919 -66.05 -57.72 -7.89
CA GLU A 919 -65.79 -59.12 -7.54
C GLU A 919 -67.07 -59.90 -7.19
N ARG A 920 -68.16 -59.20 -6.88
CA ARG A 920 -69.41 -59.81 -6.40
C ARG A 920 -70.64 -59.30 -7.15
N ILE A 921 -71.67 -60.14 -7.26
CA ILE A 921 -72.92 -59.82 -7.98
C ILE A 921 -73.61 -58.61 -7.34
N GLU A 922 -73.59 -58.51 -6.01
CA GLU A 922 -74.23 -57.41 -5.27
C GLU A 922 -73.59 -56.04 -5.60
N GLN A 923 -72.28 -56.02 -5.88
CA GLN A 923 -71.59 -54.81 -6.33
C GLN A 923 -72.07 -54.39 -7.73
N ALA A 924 -72.20 -55.35 -8.65
CA ALA A 924 -72.70 -55.11 -10.00
C ALA A 924 -74.15 -54.61 -9.99
N GLU A 925 -75.03 -55.21 -9.18
CA GLU A 925 -76.42 -54.76 -9.02
C GLU A 925 -76.51 -53.32 -8.47
N PHE A 926 -75.67 -52.98 -7.49
CA PHE A 926 -75.59 -51.62 -6.97
C PHE A 926 -75.14 -50.62 -8.04
N LEU A 927 -74.08 -50.91 -8.79
CA LEU A 927 -73.57 -50.04 -9.85
C LEU A 927 -74.60 -49.82 -10.96
N MET A 928 -75.29 -50.88 -11.39
CA MET A 928 -76.39 -50.77 -12.36
C MET A 928 -77.54 -49.90 -11.85
N SER A 929 -77.81 -49.90 -10.54
CA SER A 929 -78.88 -49.09 -9.94
C SER A 929 -78.59 -47.58 -9.89
N ILE A 930 -77.35 -47.17 -10.15
CA ILE A 930 -76.89 -45.77 -10.16
C ILE A 930 -76.39 -45.35 -11.55
N ASP A 931 -76.81 -46.06 -12.59
CA ASP A 931 -76.46 -45.80 -14.00
C ASP A 931 -74.96 -45.92 -14.32
N CYS A 932 -74.22 -46.72 -13.55
CA CYS A 932 -72.88 -47.19 -13.91
C CYS A 932 -73.01 -48.57 -14.55
N TYR A 933 -72.83 -48.64 -15.88
CA TYR A 933 -73.08 -49.86 -16.66
C TYR A 933 -71.82 -50.63 -17.05
N TYR A 934 -70.65 -50.03 -16.90
CA TYR A 934 -69.39 -50.63 -17.32
C TYR A 934 -68.55 -51.04 -16.11
N ALA A 935 -67.99 -52.24 -16.17
CA ALA A 935 -67.21 -52.79 -15.07
C ALA A 935 -66.02 -53.62 -15.54
N GLN A 936 -65.00 -53.63 -14.70
CA GLN A 936 -63.83 -54.49 -14.81
C GLN A 936 -63.56 -55.14 -13.45
N GLY A 937 -63.37 -56.45 -13.41
CA GLY A 937 -63.12 -57.15 -12.15
C GLY A 937 -63.28 -58.66 -12.22
N TYR A 938 -62.91 -59.35 -11.14
CA TYR A 938 -62.84 -60.81 -11.09
C TYR A 938 -64.19 -61.51 -11.13
N LEU A 939 -65.30 -60.78 -10.93
CA LEU A 939 -66.64 -61.31 -11.18
C LEU A 939 -66.80 -61.80 -12.62
N TYR A 940 -66.22 -61.05 -13.57
CA TYR A 940 -66.33 -61.33 -15.00
C TYR A 940 -65.12 -62.10 -15.52
N ALA A 941 -63.91 -61.55 -15.32
CA ALA A 941 -62.69 -62.16 -15.81
C ALA A 941 -61.45 -61.66 -15.05
N LYS A 942 -60.51 -62.58 -14.81
CA LYS A 942 -59.15 -62.24 -14.35
C LYS A 942 -58.28 -61.81 -15.55
N PRO A 943 -57.21 -61.01 -15.34
CA PRO A 943 -56.20 -60.78 -16.36
C PRO A 943 -55.69 -62.11 -16.93
N MET A 944 -55.61 -62.21 -18.26
CA MET A 944 -55.25 -63.45 -18.93
C MET A 944 -54.27 -63.22 -20.08
N PRO A 945 -53.44 -64.21 -20.46
CA PRO A 945 -52.54 -64.07 -21.60
C PRO A 945 -53.31 -63.81 -22.91
N LYS A 946 -52.62 -63.17 -23.87
CA LYS A 946 -53.13 -62.83 -25.22
C LYS A 946 -53.95 -63.94 -25.88
N ASP A 947 -53.45 -65.17 -25.90
CA ASP A 947 -54.10 -66.28 -26.58
C ASP A 947 -55.41 -66.71 -25.93
N THR A 948 -55.49 -66.64 -24.60
CA THR A 948 -56.72 -66.90 -23.85
C THR A 948 -57.72 -65.77 -24.08
N PHE A 949 -57.24 -64.53 -24.06
CA PHE A 949 -58.05 -63.35 -24.30
C PHE A 949 -58.72 -63.35 -25.68
N LEU A 950 -57.95 -63.67 -26.74
CA LEU A 950 -58.49 -63.78 -28.10
C LEU A 950 -59.64 -64.79 -28.19
N LYS A 951 -59.51 -65.96 -27.55
CA LYS A 951 -60.57 -66.98 -27.50
C LYS A 951 -61.82 -66.50 -26.79
N GLU A 952 -61.68 -65.71 -25.72
CA GLU A 952 -62.84 -65.12 -25.05
C GLU A 952 -63.53 -64.09 -25.94
N VAL A 953 -62.78 -63.20 -26.61
CA VAL A 953 -63.35 -62.21 -27.54
C VAL A 953 -64.13 -62.87 -28.68
N ASP A 954 -63.63 -63.99 -29.23
CA ASP A 954 -64.28 -64.71 -30.32
C ASP A 954 -65.65 -65.31 -29.90
N LYS A 955 -65.75 -65.84 -28.66
CA LYS A 955 -67.02 -66.37 -28.12
C LYS A 955 -68.14 -65.34 -28.06
N PHE A 956 -67.82 -64.08 -27.80
CA PHE A 956 -68.80 -62.99 -27.70
C PHE A 956 -69.15 -62.35 -29.05
N LYS A 957 -68.29 -62.51 -30.07
CA LYS A 957 -68.55 -62.01 -31.43
C LYS A 957 -69.24 -63.03 -32.35
N GLY A 958 -69.44 -64.27 -31.89
CA GLY A 958 -70.13 -65.30 -32.67
C GLY A 958 -69.37 -65.71 -33.93
N MET A 959 -68.04 -65.80 -33.85
CA MET A 959 -67.20 -66.42 -34.90
C MET A 959 -66.93 -67.90 -34.60
#